data_AF-A0A3M2F6C9-F1
#
_entry.id   AF-A0A3M2F6C9-F1
#
_cell.length_a   1.000
_cell.length_b   1.000
_cell.length_c   1.000
_cell.angle_alpha   90.00
_cell.angle_beta   90.00
_cell.angle_gamma   90.00
#
_symmetry.space_group_name_H-M   'P 1'
#
loop_
_entity.id
_entity.type
_entity.pdbx_description
1 polymer ?
#
loop_
_entity_poly.entity_id
_entity_poly.type
_entity_poly.pdbx_seq_one_letter_code
_entity_poly.pdbx_strand_id
1 'polypeptide(L)'
;MAGALDRRRGRLRGAGGVEEDGGRDESDRGSPNCSGPGAPPPPHQNRPRRFRGGDGESLPHSATAILRSPEMTVSSDYPSLSSENAPSRLASIFDRDCWYAALTLEERRDIYRAQRDAVTEADLDYDRGRGLRQRLESHPAFRQSPGRLEKRLRMDGLAPAEFERIASLKTTWLKQHIQHHPSWLLVLRDAFVSEPDYSLSLEGRPLAGFLYLALPLIQRAYGSLGDVFGASSNASPLIADAEALARSAVEQFLPHLFEIVAKAAILEMNLASRMGILSGKTEEERFFSFVAMLKDREFAAGMLSQYPVLARDVVTSVELFLNAMTEMFQHLKDDWPSIERELFGGKAAGTVADLRIGQGDRHSGGHSVTILKFKDGRKLVYKPRSLRMESGLARLFERINRELPELDLRALKVLDRGDHGWLEFVEGRSADERNEISLFYRRLGAELAVLYAFQAIDYHFENILADADHPILIDCETLMSSNLFPTDDSISIWNSMQQSVLSTGLLPHRILLPKSPEGFDIGGMADVAGERLPDETPDWDVPPSDRMRLTYSAKPLEKGRNRPRLKGREVNMLEFLEEFVEGFSAVYDLFLEKRKEWFDEDGGVFEDFAGAKSRVLVRVTMGYGYLLRRVSHPDYGRDALDREWLLDHLWIGADEQPLLEKTISSERAALRRYDYPIFFASIGSRDLEDGDGGRIPRALPSSPIEAVRARLGRFSEDDKRKQIGIIRSTLAANRKDRVALRRHTVLPAAGSFPAKRLLKIAERAKEYLERTAIEGEDGVGWLGLRIGTVIFSEAEYDFQPLWIDLYSGVTGVALFLAAWSKTSGDARSEELARKALRSLESLVEEKLEGVEERLGGFDGWGGVLYGLTAVGRLLTDDSLFALAARTLARIERIIPEVKTADIITGAAGAILALLAYDAVTGEARGHAAAVRLGEYLVRTALPQKRGLAWKGHSTEPICGFAHGAAGIGYALLRLGAVTGEERFRETGIAAYEYERFRFRSEIRDWPDMRDAMKEMTRAEDVPRSCTWCNGAPGIGLSRLDSLRLVEDSQLSTEIRDAFDRTIERGFGISHSLCHGDFGNLVFLDRASRHPYCAAERERVCALANGVVESVEKEGFICGVQTGIETPGLMTGVAGIGLGALLLAEPELSVNPLLLKC
;
A
#
# COMPACT_ATOMS: atom_id res chain seq x y z
N MET A 1 5.36 26.27 -12.17
CA MET A 1 4.84 27.66 -12.01
C MET A 1 3.69 27.64 -11.01
N ALA A 2 3.48 28.72 -10.27
CA ALA A 2 2.45 28.82 -9.24
C ALA A 2 1.73 30.19 -9.28
N GLY A 3 0.49 30.22 -8.78
CA GLY A 3 -0.15 31.44 -8.28
C GLY A 3 -1.18 32.13 -9.19
N ALA A 4 -2.47 31.89 -8.90
CA ALA A 4 -3.52 32.91 -8.95
C ALA A 4 -4.70 32.52 -8.05
N LEU A 5 -5.15 33.45 -7.20
CA LEU A 5 -6.42 33.41 -6.44
C LEU A 5 -7.46 34.27 -7.23
N ASP A 6 -8.75 34.42 -6.88
CA ASP A 6 -9.42 34.30 -5.58
C ASP A 6 -10.95 34.09 -5.72
N ARG A 7 -11.59 33.68 -4.61
CA ARG A 7 -13.02 33.84 -4.20
C ARG A 7 -14.12 34.09 -5.25
N ARG A 8 -15.16 33.25 -5.15
CA ARG A 8 -16.43 33.62 -4.46
C ARG A 8 -17.23 32.38 -4.00
N ARG A 9 -17.83 32.45 -2.81
CA ARG A 9 -18.82 31.47 -2.29
C ARG A 9 -20.22 32.09 -2.34
N GLY A 10 -21.21 31.33 -2.80
CA GLY A 10 -22.63 31.57 -2.53
C GLY A 10 -23.16 30.51 -1.57
N ARG A 11 -23.98 30.89 -0.58
CA ARG A 11 -24.68 29.95 0.31
C ARG A 11 -26.14 29.83 -0.11
N LEU A 12 -26.65 28.60 -0.13
CA LEU A 12 -28.06 28.34 0.15
C LEU A 12 -28.14 27.21 1.20
N ARG A 13 -28.92 27.44 2.26
CA ARG A 13 -29.40 26.44 3.21
C ARG A 13 -30.88 26.71 3.43
N GLY A 14 -31.69 25.67 3.28
CA GLY A 14 -33.12 25.64 3.55
C GLY A 14 -33.59 24.19 3.35
N ALA A 15 -34.52 23.66 4.14
CA ALA A 15 -35.16 24.20 5.33
C ALA A 15 -35.32 23.09 6.40
N GLY A 16 -35.52 23.47 7.65
CA GLY A 16 -36.07 22.58 8.68
C GLY A 16 -37.55 22.84 8.84
N GLY A 17 -38.32 21.83 9.26
CA GLY A 17 -39.73 21.95 9.56
C GLY A 17 -40.07 21.26 10.87
N VAL A 18 -40.39 22.05 11.89
CA VAL A 18 -41.16 21.68 13.08
C VAL A 18 -42.08 22.86 13.35
N GLU A 19 -43.37 22.60 13.53
CA GLU A 19 -44.38 23.61 13.83
C GLU A 19 -44.49 23.81 15.35
N GLU A 20 -44.69 25.05 15.81
CA GLU A 20 -45.80 25.41 16.73
C GLU A 20 -45.86 26.93 16.98
N ASP A 21 -47.10 27.45 16.93
CA ASP A 21 -47.67 28.68 17.53
C ASP A 21 -47.01 30.09 17.41
N GLY A 22 -47.82 31.16 17.61
CA GLY A 22 -47.27 32.49 17.95
C GLY A 22 -48.17 33.73 17.77
N GLY A 23 -48.40 34.15 16.51
CA GLY A 23 -49.32 35.25 16.14
C GLY A 23 -48.86 36.72 16.31
N ARG A 24 -49.73 37.64 15.84
CA ARG A 24 -49.70 39.13 15.89
C ARG A 24 -48.70 39.83 14.94
N ASP A 25 -49.17 40.63 13.97
CA ASP A 25 -49.49 42.09 14.01
C ASP A 25 -48.21 42.97 13.90
N GLU A 26 -48.12 44.10 13.18
CA GLU A 26 -49.09 44.86 12.35
C GLU A 26 -48.33 45.84 11.40
N SER A 27 -48.84 46.10 10.18
CA SER A 27 -48.59 47.35 9.38
C SER A 27 -47.13 47.66 8.90
N ASP A 28 -46.80 48.62 8.01
CA ASP A 28 -47.58 49.37 7.00
C ASP A 28 -46.73 49.88 5.80
N ARG A 29 -47.41 50.26 4.70
CA ARG A 29 -47.10 51.21 3.58
C ARG A 29 -45.66 51.71 3.27
N GLY A 30 -45.30 51.78 1.97
CA GLY A 30 -44.13 52.55 1.48
C GLY A 30 -43.78 52.55 -0.02
N SER A 31 -44.64 53.06 -0.91
CA SER A 31 -44.33 53.36 -2.35
C SER A 31 -44.52 54.88 -2.62
N PRO A 32 -44.35 55.49 -3.83
CA PRO A 32 -44.09 54.95 -5.19
C PRO A 32 -43.14 55.82 -6.10
N ASN A 33 -43.24 55.63 -7.43
CA ASN A 33 -42.89 56.54 -8.56
C ASN A 33 -41.42 56.72 -9.00
N CYS A 34 -41.09 57.15 -10.25
CA CYS A 34 -41.57 56.77 -11.60
C CYS A 34 -40.89 57.65 -12.70
N SER A 35 -40.07 57.09 -13.61
CA SER A 35 -39.81 57.61 -14.99
C SER A 35 -38.69 56.84 -15.74
N GLY A 36 -38.86 56.60 -17.04
CA GLY A 36 -37.76 56.37 -18.02
C GLY A 36 -37.68 57.53 -19.02
N PRO A 37 -37.22 57.38 -20.28
CA PRO A 37 -36.53 56.24 -20.92
C PRO A 37 -35.25 56.67 -21.73
N GLY A 38 -34.52 55.72 -22.36
CA GLY A 38 -33.48 56.05 -23.37
C GLY A 38 -32.55 54.90 -23.79
N ALA A 39 -32.20 54.86 -25.09
CA ALA A 39 -31.15 54.01 -25.72
C ALA A 39 -29.98 54.90 -26.21
N PRO A 40 -28.93 54.49 -26.97
CA PRO A 40 -28.53 53.19 -27.57
C PRO A 40 -27.03 52.86 -27.21
N PRO A 41 -26.10 52.27 -28.03
CA PRO A 41 -26.14 51.54 -29.32
C PRO A 41 -25.43 50.13 -29.28
N PRO A 42 -24.29 49.74 -29.93
CA PRO A 42 -24.02 48.32 -30.28
C PRO A 42 -22.71 47.68 -29.68
N PRO A 43 -22.50 46.35 -29.82
CA PRO A 43 -21.29 45.68 -29.34
C PRO A 43 -20.11 45.76 -30.34
N HIS A 44 -18.93 46.19 -29.87
CA HIS A 44 -17.68 46.10 -30.64
C HIS A 44 -16.70 45.06 -30.07
N GLN A 45 -16.10 44.33 -31.01
CA GLN A 45 -15.03 43.34 -30.89
C GLN A 45 -13.99 43.64 -29.80
N ASN A 46 -13.53 42.60 -29.10
CA ASN A 46 -12.15 42.56 -28.61
C ASN A 46 -11.52 41.19 -28.80
N ARG A 47 -10.20 41.16 -29.06
CA ARG A 47 -9.50 39.99 -29.63
C ARG A 47 -8.87 39.10 -28.55
N PRO A 48 -8.89 37.76 -28.68
CA PRO A 48 -7.95 36.93 -27.95
C PRO A 48 -6.52 37.24 -28.39
N ARG A 49 -5.57 37.32 -27.44
CA ARG A 49 -4.14 37.51 -27.76
C ARG A 49 -3.54 36.21 -28.29
N ARG A 50 -2.70 36.32 -29.31
CA ARG A 50 -1.91 35.21 -29.86
C ARG A 50 -0.93 34.66 -28.80
N PHE A 51 -0.94 33.35 -28.60
CA PHE A 51 0.33 32.65 -28.41
C PHE A 51 0.95 32.37 -29.77
N ARG A 52 2.27 32.57 -29.88
CA ARG A 52 3.10 31.81 -30.83
C ARG A 52 3.45 30.50 -30.12
N GLY A 53 3.57 29.35 -30.77
CA GLY A 53 3.82 29.15 -32.19
C GLY A 53 5.27 28.76 -32.37
N GLY A 54 5.55 27.47 -32.18
CA GLY A 54 6.86 26.83 -32.31
C GLY A 54 6.62 25.34 -32.53
N ASP A 55 7.15 24.85 -33.65
CA ASP A 55 7.43 23.48 -34.05
C ASP A 55 6.29 22.43 -33.92
N GLY A 56 5.81 21.98 -35.08
CA GLY A 56 4.79 20.94 -35.19
C GLY A 56 5.41 19.58 -35.47
N GLU A 57 5.19 18.62 -34.57
CA GLU A 57 5.47 17.21 -34.84
C GLU A 57 4.40 16.62 -35.77
N SER A 58 4.84 15.79 -36.71
CA SER A 58 3.96 15.13 -37.68
C SER A 58 3.13 14.03 -37.02
N LEU A 59 1.83 14.00 -37.33
CA LEU A 59 0.99 12.84 -37.03
C LEU A 59 1.60 11.58 -37.69
N PRO A 60 1.79 10.46 -36.96
CA PRO A 60 2.35 9.25 -37.53
C PRO A 60 1.48 8.73 -38.68
N HIS A 61 2.10 8.56 -39.85
CA HIS A 61 1.40 8.38 -41.14
C HIS A 61 0.79 6.97 -41.37
N SER A 62 0.69 6.13 -40.34
CA SER A 62 0.21 4.74 -40.42
C SER A 62 -1.24 4.51 -39.94
N ALA A 63 -1.89 5.52 -39.36
CA ALA A 63 -3.22 5.37 -38.75
C ALA A 63 -4.39 5.66 -39.73
N THR A 64 -4.58 4.83 -40.77
CA THR A 64 -5.89 4.62 -41.46
C THR A 64 -5.80 3.57 -42.57
N ALA A 65 -6.74 2.61 -42.60
CA ALA A 65 -6.96 1.75 -43.77
C ALA A 65 -8.45 1.55 -44.09
N ILE A 66 -9.26 1.06 -43.12
CA ILE A 66 -10.71 0.80 -43.28
C ILE A 66 -11.45 2.01 -43.88
N LEU A 67 -11.07 3.21 -43.45
CA LEU A 67 -11.74 4.47 -43.79
C LEU A 67 -11.04 5.27 -44.91
N ARG A 68 -10.08 4.67 -45.64
CA ARG A 68 -9.27 5.36 -46.67
C ARG A 68 -8.90 4.53 -47.92
N SER A 69 -9.42 3.32 -48.10
CA SER A 69 -9.22 2.58 -49.36
C SER A 69 -9.77 3.36 -50.58
N PRO A 70 -8.97 3.64 -51.63
CA PRO A 70 -9.40 4.46 -52.78
C PRO A 70 -10.57 3.90 -53.60
N GLU A 71 -10.90 2.61 -53.42
CA GLU A 71 -12.02 1.94 -54.10
C GLU A 71 -13.39 2.32 -53.51
N MET A 72 -13.44 2.90 -52.30
CA MET A 72 -14.66 3.52 -51.75
C MET A 72 -14.68 5.02 -52.05
N THR A 73 -14.85 5.38 -53.32
CA THR A 73 -15.25 6.75 -53.69
C THR A 73 -16.73 6.93 -53.39
N VAL A 74 -17.09 8.07 -52.77
CA VAL A 74 -18.49 8.41 -52.46
C VAL A 74 -19.20 8.84 -53.75
N SER A 75 -19.73 7.86 -54.49
CA SER A 75 -20.87 8.08 -55.37
C SER A 75 -22.14 8.30 -54.54
N SER A 76 -23.16 8.92 -55.13
CA SER A 76 -24.40 9.34 -54.44
C SER A 76 -25.36 8.21 -54.04
N ASP A 77 -24.97 6.95 -54.24
CA ASP A 77 -25.81 5.78 -54.01
C ASP A 77 -25.29 4.97 -52.80
N TYR A 78 -25.98 5.10 -51.67
CA TYR A 78 -25.85 4.13 -50.58
C TYR A 78 -26.28 2.75 -51.11
N PRO A 79 -25.46 1.69 -51.02
CA PRO A 79 -25.79 0.40 -51.61
C PRO A 79 -27.04 -0.18 -50.95
N SER A 80 -27.99 -0.63 -51.78
CA SER A 80 -29.14 -1.38 -51.31
C SER A 80 -28.70 -2.71 -50.70
N LEU A 81 -29.44 -3.17 -49.69
CA LEU A 81 -29.29 -4.50 -49.10
C LEU A 81 -29.71 -5.58 -50.12
N SER A 82 -28.77 -6.02 -50.97
CA SER A 82 -28.94 -7.13 -51.92
C SER A 82 -27.98 -8.28 -51.57
N SER A 83 -28.55 -9.45 -51.30
CA SER A 83 -27.92 -10.54 -50.56
C SER A 83 -27.03 -11.48 -51.40
N GLU A 84 -26.40 -10.98 -52.46
CA GLU A 84 -25.66 -11.81 -53.43
C GLU A 84 -24.16 -11.48 -53.41
N ASN A 85 -23.35 -12.45 -52.93
CA ASN A 85 -21.88 -12.48 -52.80
C ASN A 85 -21.21 -12.12 -51.44
N ALA A 86 -21.93 -12.07 -50.32
CA ALA A 86 -21.29 -11.85 -49.00
C ALA A 86 -20.18 -12.87 -48.61
N PRO A 87 -20.31 -14.20 -48.86
CA PRO A 87 -19.29 -15.17 -48.42
C PRO A 87 -17.90 -14.96 -49.03
N SER A 88 -17.81 -14.44 -50.27
CA SER A 88 -16.52 -14.24 -50.94
C SER A 88 -15.75 -13.02 -50.40
N ARG A 89 -16.45 -12.03 -49.84
CA ARG A 89 -15.83 -10.84 -49.25
C ARG A 89 -15.20 -11.12 -47.90
N LEU A 90 -15.91 -11.81 -47.00
CA LEU A 90 -15.37 -12.23 -45.70
C LEU A 90 -14.08 -13.05 -45.86
N ALA A 91 -14.06 -14.02 -46.78
CA ALA A 91 -12.86 -14.81 -47.09
C ALA A 91 -11.66 -13.91 -47.48
N SER A 92 -11.87 -12.90 -48.33
CA SER A 92 -10.81 -11.98 -48.77
C SER A 92 -10.22 -11.10 -47.65
N ILE A 93 -10.94 -10.91 -46.54
CA ILE A 93 -10.42 -10.17 -45.36
C ILE A 93 -9.42 -11.05 -44.61
N PHE A 94 -9.68 -12.35 -44.47
CA PHE A 94 -8.78 -13.30 -43.80
C PHE A 94 -7.55 -13.66 -44.64
N ASP A 95 -7.61 -13.42 -45.95
CA ASP A 95 -6.47 -13.57 -46.87
C ASP A 95 -5.46 -12.40 -46.86
N ARG A 96 -5.65 -11.38 -46.04
CA ARG A 96 -4.71 -10.25 -45.93
C ARG A 96 -3.39 -10.64 -45.25
N ASP A 97 -2.30 -9.99 -45.62
CA ASP A 97 -0.98 -10.22 -45.00
C ASP A 97 -0.86 -9.58 -43.60
N CYS A 98 -1.68 -8.58 -43.30
CA CYS A 98 -1.68 -7.88 -42.00
C CYS A 98 -1.82 -8.84 -40.79
N TRP A 99 -2.55 -9.95 -40.93
CA TRP A 99 -2.69 -10.97 -39.87
C TRP A 99 -1.36 -11.54 -39.38
N TYR A 100 -0.33 -11.55 -40.23
CA TYR A 100 0.99 -12.09 -39.88
C TYR A 100 1.84 -11.12 -39.02
N ALA A 101 1.36 -9.89 -38.78
CA ALA A 101 1.90 -9.02 -37.72
C ALA A 101 1.60 -9.56 -36.31
N ALA A 102 0.67 -10.51 -36.15
CA ALA A 102 0.44 -11.23 -34.90
C ALA A 102 1.40 -12.41 -34.68
N LEU A 103 2.34 -12.68 -35.59
CA LEU A 103 3.41 -13.64 -35.35
C LEU A 103 4.40 -13.09 -34.31
N THR A 104 4.72 -13.88 -33.29
CA THR A 104 5.68 -13.53 -32.22
C THR A 104 7.11 -13.42 -32.76
N LEU A 105 8.03 -12.89 -31.95
CA LEU A 105 9.45 -12.83 -32.30
C LEU A 105 10.05 -14.24 -32.55
N GLU A 106 9.60 -15.24 -31.79
CA GLU A 106 10.00 -16.65 -31.95
C GLU A 106 9.45 -17.25 -33.25
N GLU A 107 8.16 -17.04 -33.54
CA GLU A 107 7.53 -17.51 -34.79
C GLU A 107 8.20 -16.88 -36.03
N ARG A 108 8.54 -15.57 -35.97
CA ARG A 108 9.29 -14.90 -37.05
C ARG A 108 10.74 -15.37 -37.16
N ARG A 109 11.42 -15.59 -36.04
CA ARG A 109 12.79 -16.15 -35.99
C ARG A 109 12.85 -17.49 -36.71
N ASP A 110 11.89 -18.37 -36.46
CA ASP A 110 11.94 -19.74 -36.97
C ASP A 110 11.59 -19.80 -38.47
N ILE A 111 10.63 -18.99 -38.94
CA ILE A 111 10.40 -18.78 -40.39
C ILE A 111 11.65 -18.18 -41.05
N TYR A 112 12.24 -17.13 -40.47
CA TYR A 112 13.45 -16.49 -40.98
C TYR A 112 14.64 -17.46 -41.07
N ARG A 113 14.84 -18.32 -40.06
CA ARG A 113 15.93 -19.31 -40.07
C ARG A 113 15.68 -20.44 -41.06
N ALA A 114 14.43 -20.87 -41.25
CA ALA A 114 14.06 -21.89 -42.23
C ALA A 114 14.15 -21.40 -43.69
N GLN A 115 13.99 -20.10 -43.95
CA GLN A 115 13.93 -19.50 -45.29
C GLN A 115 14.95 -18.37 -45.50
N ARG A 116 16.07 -18.41 -44.76
CA ARG A 116 17.03 -17.30 -44.66
C ARG A 116 17.58 -16.82 -46.00
N ASP A 117 17.88 -17.74 -46.90
CA ASP A 117 18.49 -17.46 -48.20
C ASP A 117 17.47 -16.95 -49.25
N ALA A 118 16.16 -16.96 -48.91
CA ALA A 118 15.08 -16.37 -49.71
C ALA A 118 14.75 -14.92 -49.32
N VAL A 119 15.43 -14.34 -48.32
CA VAL A 119 15.18 -12.95 -47.86
C VAL A 119 15.97 -11.95 -48.71
N THR A 120 15.27 -11.16 -49.53
CA THR A 120 15.88 -10.08 -50.33
C THR A 120 15.77 -8.72 -49.62
N GLU A 121 16.49 -7.71 -50.12
CA GLU A 121 16.37 -6.33 -49.64
C GLU A 121 14.96 -5.73 -49.86
N ALA A 122 14.19 -6.26 -50.84
CA ALA A 122 12.82 -5.81 -51.07
C ALA A 122 11.84 -6.30 -49.98
N ASP A 123 12.18 -7.36 -49.25
CA ASP A 123 11.36 -7.98 -48.19
C ASP A 123 11.55 -7.31 -46.83
N LEU A 124 12.48 -6.35 -46.74
CA LEU A 124 12.92 -5.72 -45.50
C LEU A 124 12.48 -4.24 -45.41
N ASP A 125 12.16 -3.82 -44.19
CA ASP A 125 11.95 -2.44 -43.75
C ASP A 125 12.96 -2.13 -42.64
N TYR A 126 14.15 -1.71 -43.06
CA TYR A 126 15.26 -1.45 -42.16
C TYR A 126 15.05 -0.22 -41.25
N ASP A 127 14.21 0.75 -41.64
CA ASP A 127 13.90 1.91 -40.78
C ASP A 127 13.02 1.48 -39.60
N ARG A 128 12.02 0.62 -39.86
CA ARG A 128 11.26 -0.05 -38.80
C ARG A 128 12.14 -0.91 -37.91
N GLY A 129 13.01 -1.75 -38.49
CA GLY A 129 13.91 -2.62 -37.72
C GLY A 129 14.86 -1.85 -36.80
N ARG A 130 15.51 -0.80 -37.34
CA ARG A 130 16.35 0.13 -36.55
C ARG A 130 15.54 0.84 -35.47
N GLY A 131 14.34 1.33 -35.78
CA GLY A 131 13.48 2.03 -34.82
C GLY A 131 13.08 1.13 -33.64
N LEU A 132 12.67 -0.11 -33.90
CA LEU A 132 12.38 -1.10 -32.85
C LEU A 132 13.62 -1.41 -32.00
N ARG A 133 14.79 -1.56 -32.63
CA ARG A 133 16.06 -1.77 -31.91
C ARG A 133 16.44 -0.59 -31.03
N GLN A 134 16.40 0.64 -31.52
CA GLN A 134 16.70 1.84 -30.73
C GLN A 134 15.71 2.04 -29.56
N ARG A 135 14.43 1.72 -29.79
CA ARG A 135 13.39 1.75 -28.75
C ARG A 135 13.62 0.67 -27.68
N LEU A 136 14.23 -0.47 -28.05
CA LEU A 136 14.64 -1.52 -27.12
C LEU A 136 15.92 -1.12 -26.35
N GLU A 137 16.95 -0.60 -27.02
CA GLU A 137 18.19 -0.10 -26.42
C GLU A 137 17.95 1.06 -25.43
N SER A 138 16.89 1.86 -25.64
CA SER A 138 16.49 2.96 -24.75
C SER A 138 15.44 2.60 -23.68
N HIS A 139 14.97 1.34 -23.65
CA HIS A 139 13.97 0.86 -22.68
C HIS A 139 14.48 0.99 -21.23
N PRO A 140 13.63 1.38 -20.25
CA PRO A 140 14.07 1.61 -18.86
C PRO A 140 14.82 0.43 -18.23
N ALA A 141 14.43 -0.80 -18.55
CA ALA A 141 15.06 -2.00 -18.01
C ALA A 141 16.45 -2.31 -18.60
N PHE A 142 16.87 -1.69 -19.71
CA PHE A 142 18.17 -1.97 -20.34
C PHE A 142 19.11 -0.76 -20.35
N ARG A 143 18.57 0.47 -20.38
CA ARG A 143 19.33 1.72 -20.50
C ARG A 143 20.38 1.94 -19.40
N GLN A 144 20.24 1.34 -18.22
CA GLN A 144 21.15 1.49 -17.09
C GLN A 144 22.01 0.25 -16.78
N SER A 145 21.73 -0.91 -17.40
CA SER A 145 22.42 -2.19 -17.12
C SER A 145 23.11 -2.75 -18.38
N PRO A 146 24.41 -2.47 -18.59
CA PRO A 146 25.18 -3.01 -19.71
C PRO A 146 25.14 -4.54 -19.75
N GLY A 147 24.94 -5.14 -20.93
CA GLY A 147 24.87 -6.60 -21.10
C GLY A 147 23.50 -7.23 -20.83
N ARG A 148 22.55 -6.50 -20.21
CA ARG A 148 21.21 -7.02 -19.89
C ARG A 148 20.34 -7.19 -21.15
N LEU A 149 20.52 -6.32 -22.16
CA LEU A 149 19.90 -6.48 -23.48
C LEU A 149 20.41 -7.74 -24.21
N GLU A 150 21.71 -8.03 -24.11
CA GLU A 150 22.33 -9.21 -24.71
C GLU A 150 21.93 -10.50 -23.98
N LYS A 151 21.68 -10.47 -22.66
CA LYS A 151 20.99 -11.56 -21.95
C LYS A 151 19.59 -11.79 -22.56
N ARG A 152 18.78 -10.73 -22.65
CA ARG A 152 17.41 -10.78 -23.18
C ARG A 152 17.32 -11.34 -24.61
N LEU A 153 18.14 -10.86 -25.54
CA LEU A 153 18.11 -11.38 -26.91
C LEU A 153 18.58 -12.83 -26.99
N ARG A 154 19.54 -13.26 -26.14
CA ARG A 154 19.98 -14.66 -26.05
C ARG A 154 18.91 -15.61 -25.50
N MET A 155 17.96 -15.16 -24.67
CA MET A 155 16.82 -16.00 -24.25
C MET A 155 15.96 -16.41 -25.45
N ASP A 156 15.73 -15.50 -26.40
CA ASP A 156 15.02 -15.80 -27.65
C ASP A 156 15.96 -16.42 -28.71
N GLY A 157 17.22 -16.72 -28.33
CA GLY A 157 18.24 -17.33 -29.18
C GLY A 157 18.86 -16.41 -30.22
N LEU A 158 18.77 -15.09 -30.06
CA LEU A 158 19.12 -14.06 -31.06
C LEU A 158 20.39 -13.27 -30.71
N ALA A 159 21.07 -12.76 -31.74
CA ALA A 159 22.04 -11.67 -31.65
C ALA A 159 21.40 -10.32 -32.08
N PRO A 160 21.90 -9.15 -31.64
CA PRO A 160 21.31 -7.83 -31.97
C PRO A 160 21.08 -7.59 -33.48
N ALA A 161 22.03 -7.97 -34.32
CA ALA A 161 21.91 -7.83 -35.78
C ALA A 161 20.94 -8.84 -36.43
N GLU A 162 20.71 -9.99 -35.79
CA GLU A 162 19.70 -10.96 -36.23
C GLU A 162 18.30 -10.49 -35.84
N PHE A 163 18.14 -9.97 -34.61
CA PHE A 163 16.92 -9.31 -34.15
C PHE A 163 16.53 -8.14 -35.06
N GLU A 164 17.46 -7.24 -35.39
CA GLU A 164 17.21 -6.09 -36.28
C GLU A 164 16.71 -6.54 -37.67
N ARG A 165 17.29 -7.60 -38.24
CA ARG A 165 16.87 -8.14 -39.53
C ARG A 165 15.51 -8.86 -39.46
N ILE A 166 15.21 -9.58 -38.38
CA ILE A 166 13.89 -10.21 -38.16
C ILE A 166 12.81 -9.15 -37.93
N ALA A 167 13.10 -8.10 -37.15
CA ALA A 167 12.21 -6.96 -36.92
C ALA A 167 11.94 -6.13 -38.19
N SER A 168 12.84 -6.22 -39.18
CA SER A 168 12.69 -5.60 -40.49
C SER A 168 11.78 -6.40 -41.45
N LEU A 169 11.40 -7.66 -41.16
CA LEU A 169 10.64 -8.49 -42.11
C LEU A 169 9.22 -7.94 -42.36
N LYS A 170 8.84 -7.86 -43.65
CA LYS A 170 7.49 -7.47 -44.07
C LYS A 170 6.48 -8.61 -43.89
N THR A 171 5.24 -8.23 -43.58
CA THR A 171 4.10 -9.14 -43.42
C THR A 171 3.78 -9.94 -44.68
N THR A 172 3.98 -9.36 -45.86
CA THR A 172 3.88 -10.04 -47.16
C THR A 172 4.84 -11.23 -47.27
N TRP A 173 6.11 -11.06 -46.88
CA TRP A 173 7.12 -12.11 -46.89
C TRP A 173 6.78 -13.19 -45.86
N LEU A 174 6.39 -12.80 -44.64
CA LEU A 174 5.95 -13.73 -43.60
C LEU A 174 4.74 -14.58 -44.04
N LYS A 175 3.74 -14.01 -44.73
CA LYS A 175 2.61 -14.77 -45.31
C LYS A 175 3.10 -15.81 -46.33
N GLN A 176 4.07 -15.47 -47.17
CA GLN A 176 4.53 -16.33 -48.27
C GLN A 176 5.43 -17.49 -47.80
N HIS A 177 6.15 -17.33 -46.69
CA HIS A 177 7.21 -18.25 -46.26
C HIS A 177 6.85 -19.12 -45.03
N ILE A 178 5.69 -18.87 -44.41
CA ILE A 178 5.14 -19.74 -43.37
C ILE A 178 4.56 -21.04 -43.97
N GLN A 179 4.87 -22.19 -43.37
CA GLN A 179 4.47 -23.50 -43.92
C GLN A 179 2.96 -23.79 -43.79
N HIS A 180 2.34 -23.30 -42.71
CA HIS A 180 0.93 -23.49 -42.39
C HIS A 180 0.32 -22.20 -41.83
N HIS A 181 -0.97 -21.96 -42.10
CA HIS A 181 -1.67 -20.83 -41.48
C HIS A 181 -1.78 -21.04 -39.96
N PRO A 182 -1.62 -20.00 -39.12
CA PRO A 182 -1.78 -20.13 -37.67
C PRO A 182 -3.18 -20.63 -37.29
N SER A 183 -3.27 -21.53 -36.31
CA SER A 183 -4.53 -22.13 -35.85
C SER A 183 -5.57 -21.08 -35.45
N TRP A 184 -5.16 -20.08 -34.67
CA TRP A 184 -6.03 -18.98 -34.22
C TRP A 184 -6.65 -18.19 -35.40
N LEU A 185 -5.93 -18.05 -36.52
CA LEU A 185 -6.42 -17.33 -37.71
C LEU A 185 -7.45 -18.17 -38.48
N LEU A 186 -7.26 -19.48 -38.53
CA LEU A 186 -8.25 -20.42 -39.09
C LEU A 186 -9.52 -20.44 -38.23
N VAL A 187 -9.38 -20.54 -36.90
CA VAL A 187 -10.50 -20.52 -35.94
C VAL A 187 -11.29 -19.21 -36.01
N LEU A 188 -10.60 -18.07 -36.15
CA LEU A 188 -11.21 -16.76 -36.37
C LEU A 188 -11.99 -16.70 -37.70
N ARG A 189 -11.34 -17.08 -38.82
CA ARG A 189 -11.97 -17.11 -40.14
C ARG A 189 -13.23 -17.98 -40.14
N ASP A 190 -13.11 -19.19 -39.62
CA ASP A 190 -14.18 -20.18 -39.68
C ASP A 190 -15.38 -19.78 -38.80
N ALA A 191 -15.13 -19.13 -37.65
CA ALA A 191 -16.19 -18.53 -36.84
C ALA A 191 -16.92 -17.37 -37.54
N PHE A 192 -16.20 -16.52 -38.29
CA PHE A 192 -16.80 -15.39 -39.02
C PHE A 192 -17.52 -15.79 -40.31
N VAL A 193 -17.06 -16.84 -40.99
CA VAL A 193 -17.63 -17.32 -42.27
C VAL A 193 -18.81 -18.27 -42.07
N SER A 194 -18.83 -19.06 -40.99
CA SER A 194 -19.93 -20.00 -40.70
C SER A 194 -21.15 -19.30 -40.12
N GLU A 195 -22.37 -19.72 -40.48
CA GLU A 195 -23.57 -19.32 -39.74
C GLU A 195 -23.54 -19.90 -38.32
N PRO A 196 -24.11 -19.21 -37.30
CA PRO A 196 -24.04 -19.67 -35.92
C PRO A 196 -25.25 -20.55 -35.58
N ASP A 197 -25.01 -21.80 -35.17
CA ASP A 197 -26.08 -22.73 -34.75
C ASP A 197 -26.85 -22.23 -33.51
N TYR A 198 -26.27 -21.31 -32.73
CA TYR A 198 -26.82 -20.80 -31.47
C TYR A 198 -26.78 -19.26 -31.40
N SER A 199 -27.90 -18.64 -31.03
CA SER A 199 -28.04 -17.18 -30.95
C SER A 199 -27.97 -16.65 -29.51
N LEU A 200 -26.86 -16.00 -29.13
CA LEU A 200 -26.78 -15.17 -27.93
C LEU A 200 -27.11 -13.70 -28.26
N SER A 201 -27.99 -13.06 -27.47
CA SER A 201 -28.27 -11.62 -27.58
C SER A 201 -27.46 -10.81 -26.56
N LEU A 202 -26.94 -9.66 -27.01
CA LEU A 202 -26.21 -8.68 -26.18
C LEU A 202 -27.07 -7.44 -25.86
N GLU A 203 -28.37 -7.48 -26.15
CA GLU A 203 -29.26 -6.33 -26.04
C GLU A 203 -29.61 -6.00 -24.58
N GLY A 204 -29.97 -4.74 -24.31
CA GLY A 204 -30.23 -4.24 -22.95
C GLY A 204 -28.98 -3.87 -22.13
N ARG A 205 -27.76 -4.20 -22.57
CA ARG A 205 -26.48 -3.76 -21.95
C ARG A 205 -25.69 -2.88 -22.93
N PRO A 206 -25.86 -1.53 -22.96
CA PRO A 206 -25.32 -0.68 -24.01
C PRO A 206 -23.80 -0.83 -24.28
N LEU A 207 -22.97 -0.93 -23.24
CA LEU A 207 -21.52 -1.11 -23.39
C LEU A 207 -21.13 -2.50 -23.93
N ALA A 208 -21.99 -3.52 -23.78
CA ALA A 208 -21.76 -4.83 -24.38
C ALA A 208 -21.77 -4.78 -25.92
N GLY A 209 -22.21 -3.68 -26.53
CA GLY A 209 -22.14 -3.46 -27.98
C GLY A 209 -20.73 -3.58 -28.58
N PHE A 210 -19.66 -3.35 -27.81
CA PHE A 210 -18.30 -3.58 -28.31
C PHE A 210 -17.95 -5.07 -28.47
N LEU A 211 -18.66 -5.96 -27.77
CA LEU A 211 -18.48 -7.42 -27.90
C LEU A 211 -19.02 -7.99 -29.22
N TYR A 212 -19.73 -7.19 -30.04
CA TYR A 212 -20.07 -7.61 -31.40
C TYR A 212 -18.82 -7.93 -32.25
N LEU A 213 -17.66 -7.32 -31.94
CA LEU A 213 -16.35 -7.69 -32.51
C LEU A 213 -15.97 -9.15 -32.27
N ALA A 214 -16.44 -9.75 -31.17
CA ALA A 214 -16.14 -11.13 -30.78
C ALA A 214 -17.36 -12.06 -30.90
N LEU A 215 -18.54 -11.55 -31.31
CA LEU A 215 -19.80 -12.29 -31.23
C LEU A 215 -19.77 -13.66 -31.94
N PRO A 216 -19.17 -13.85 -33.13
CA PRO A 216 -19.12 -15.16 -33.76
C PRO A 216 -18.33 -16.20 -32.96
N LEU A 217 -17.28 -15.78 -32.24
CA LEU A 217 -16.52 -16.63 -31.32
C LEU A 217 -17.30 -16.89 -30.02
N ILE A 218 -18.01 -15.88 -29.50
CA ILE A 218 -18.89 -16.02 -28.32
C ILE A 218 -20.06 -16.98 -28.59
N GLN A 219 -20.68 -16.90 -29.77
CA GLN A 219 -21.75 -17.81 -30.21
C GLN A 219 -21.24 -19.25 -30.37
N ARG A 220 -20.07 -19.42 -31.01
CA ARG A 220 -19.39 -20.71 -31.11
C ARG A 220 -19.10 -21.31 -29.73
N ALA A 221 -18.62 -20.49 -28.79
CA ALA A 221 -18.31 -20.93 -27.43
C ALA A 221 -19.57 -21.34 -26.64
N TYR A 222 -20.65 -20.56 -26.76
CA TYR A 222 -21.96 -20.89 -26.17
C TYR A 222 -22.47 -22.25 -26.67
N GLY A 223 -22.41 -22.49 -27.99
CA GLY A 223 -22.80 -23.77 -28.57
C GLY A 223 -21.94 -24.94 -28.09
N SER A 224 -20.61 -24.80 -28.13
CA SER A 224 -19.69 -25.86 -27.67
C SER A 224 -19.88 -26.22 -26.20
N LEU A 225 -20.14 -25.25 -25.32
CA LEU A 225 -20.48 -25.56 -23.92
C LEU A 225 -21.86 -26.21 -23.77
N GLY A 226 -22.86 -25.78 -24.57
CA GLY A 226 -24.17 -26.44 -24.63
C GLY A 226 -24.04 -27.93 -25.00
N ASP A 227 -23.24 -28.25 -26.01
CA ASP A 227 -22.99 -29.62 -26.47
C ASP A 227 -22.25 -30.45 -25.40
N VAL A 228 -21.18 -29.91 -24.78
CA VAL A 228 -20.41 -30.59 -23.71
C VAL A 228 -21.28 -30.85 -22.47
N PHE A 229 -22.09 -29.87 -22.06
CA PHE A 229 -22.97 -29.98 -20.90
C PHE A 229 -24.17 -30.91 -21.20
N GLY A 230 -24.69 -30.89 -22.43
CA GLY A 230 -25.76 -31.77 -22.89
C GLY A 230 -25.31 -33.23 -23.00
N ALA A 231 -24.15 -33.49 -23.58
CA ALA A 231 -23.55 -34.83 -23.63
C ALA A 231 -23.29 -35.39 -22.22
N SER A 232 -22.84 -34.55 -21.29
CA SER A 232 -22.67 -34.93 -19.88
C SER A 232 -24.01 -35.25 -19.21
N SER A 233 -25.04 -34.42 -19.42
CA SER A 233 -26.40 -34.61 -18.88
C SER A 233 -27.04 -35.93 -19.30
N ASN A 234 -26.81 -36.35 -20.55
CA ASN A 234 -27.32 -37.61 -21.08
C ASN A 234 -26.58 -38.85 -20.54
N ALA A 235 -25.34 -38.69 -20.06
CA ALA A 235 -24.54 -39.76 -19.47
C ALA A 235 -24.73 -39.89 -17.95
N SER A 236 -24.98 -38.77 -17.25
CA SER A 236 -25.34 -38.73 -15.83
C SER A 236 -26.12 -37.43 -15.54
N PRO A 237 -27.23 -37.48 -14.77
CA PRO A 237 -28.10 -36.32 -14.54
C PRO A 237 -27.49 -35.35 -13.50
N LEU A 238 -26.34 -34.76 -13.82
CA LEU A 238 -25.59 -33.83 -12.96
C LEU A 238 -25.91 -32.36 -13.24
N ILE A 239 -26.50 -32.04 -14.39
CA ILE A 239 -26.75 -30.66 -14.84
C ILE A 239 -28.26 -30.44 -14.98
N ALA A 240 -28.75 -29.29 -14.51
CA ALA A 240 -30.18 -28.99 -14.45
C ALA A 240 -30.79 -28.66 -15.81
N ASP A 241 -30.03 -27.89 -16.58
CA ASP A 241 -30.37 -27.24 -17.84
C ASP A 241 -29.01 -26.87 -18.46
N ALA A 242 -28.60 -27.63 -19.48
CA ALA A 242 -27.28 -27.46 -20.11
C ALA A 242 -27.15 -26.11 -20.81
N GLU A 243 -28.22 -25.64 -21.46
CA GLU A 243 -28.25 -24.40 -22.21
C GLU A 243 -28.17 -23.18 -21.27
N ALA A 244 -28.98 -23.15 -20.20
CA ALA A 244 -28.94 -22.07 -19.22
C ALA A 244 -27.60 -22.00 -18.48
N LEU A 245 -26.96 -23.15 -18.22
CA LEU A 245 -25.66 -23.20 -17.55
C LEU A 245 -24.52 -22.75 -18.47
N ALA A 246 -24.54 -23.14 -19.75
CA ALA A 246 -23.64 -22.64 -20.78
C ALA A 246 -23.79 -21.12 -20.97
N ARG A 247 -25.02 -20.61 -21.01
CA ARG A 247 -25.31 -19.16 -21.05
C ARG A 247 -24.74 -18.44 -19.83
N SER A 248 -24.95 -18.96 -18.62
CA SER A 248 -24.41 -18.36 -17.38
C SER A 248 -22.88 -18.27 -17.40
N ALA A 249 -22.19 -19.35 -17.81
CA ALA A 249 -20.74 -19.36 -17.92
C ALA A 249 -20.24 -18.34 -18.97
N VAL A 250 -20.85 -18.28 -20.16
CA VAL A 250 -20.49 -17.31 -21.20
C VAL A 250 -20.76 -15.87 -20.76
N GLU A 251 -21.91 -15.59 -20.14
CA GLU A 251 -22.24 -14.24 -19.64
C GLU A 251 -21.24 -13.74 -18.58
N GLN A 252 -20.73 -14.63 -17.74
CA GLN A 252 -19.70 -14.32 -16.74
C GLN A 252 -18.30 -14.13 -17.36
N PHE A 253 -18.06 -14.67 -18.54
CA PHE A 253 -16.80 -14.52 -19.28
C PHE A 253 -16.74 -13.24 -20.14
N LEU A 254 -17.90 -12.67 -20.53
CA LEU A 254 -17.98 -11.44 -21.33
C LEU A 254 -17.16 -10.24 -20.82
N PRO A 255 -17.03 -9.97 -19.49
CA PRO A 255 -16.20 -8.87 -18.99
C PRO A 255 -14.71 -8.98 -19.39
N HIS A 256 -14.15 -10.19 -19.40
CA HIS A 256 -12.75 -10.42 -19.81
C HIS A 256 -12.55 -10.09 -21.29
N LEU A 257 -13.44 -10.57 -22.17
CA LEU A 257 -13.40 -10.23 -23.60
C LEU A 257 -13.60 -8.73 -23.83
N PHE A 258 -14.39 -8.06 -22.98
CA PHE A 258 -14.61 -6.62 -23.05
C PHE A 258 -13.34 -5.83 -22.72
N GLU A 259 -12.57 -6.23 -21.70
CA GLU A 259 -11.28 -5.59 -21.38
C GLU A 259 -10.22 -5.72 -22.49
N ILE A 260 -10.32 -6.76 -23.31
CA ILE A 260 -9.52 -6.94 -24.53
C ILE A 260 -9.99 -5.98 -25.63
N VAL A 261 -11.26 -6.02 -26.03
CA VAL A 261 -11.72 -5.31 -27.26
C VAL A 261 -12.04 -3.82 -27.05
N ALA A 262 -12.44 -3.39 -25.86
CA ALA A 262 -13.05 -2.07 -25.65
C ALA A 262 -12.10 -0.91 -26.00
N LYS A 263 -10.79 -1.04 -25.76
CA LYS A 263 -9.82 0.04 -26.01
C LYS A 263 -9.64 0.32 -27.50
N ALA A 264 -9.65 -0.74 -28.33
CA ALA A 264 -9.64 -0.61 -29.78
C ALA A 264 -11.00 -0.10 -30.30
N ALA A 265 -12.12 -0.62 -29.78
CA ALA A 265 -13.46 -0.18 -30.16
C ALA A 265 -13.68 1.33 -29.91
N ILE A 266 -13.25 1.84 -28.76
CA ILE A 266 -13.35 3.26 -28.41
C ILE A 266 -12.44 4.13 -29.29
N LEU A 267 -11.25 3.64 -29.66
CA LEU A 267 -10.35 4.36 -30.57
C LEU A 267 -10.97 4.50 -31.97
N GLU A 268 -11.44 3.39 -32.56
CA GLU A 268 -12.06 3.41 -33.89
C GLU A 268 -13.40 4.19 -33.88
N MET A 269 -14.19 4.14 -32.80
CA MET A 269 -15.38 4.98 -32.63
C MET A 269 -15.03 6.48 -32.61
N ASN A 270 -14.00 6.87 -31.86
CA ASN A 270 -13.51 8.25 -31.82
C ASN A 270 -12.98 8.71 -33.20
N LEU A 271 -12.37 7.81 -33.98
CA LEU A 271 -11.93 8.10 -35.35
C LEU A 271 -13.13 8.23 -36.31
N ALA A 272 -14.08 7.30 -36.27
CA ALA A 272 -15.30 7.34 -37.09
C ALA A 272 -16.17 8.58 -36.81
N SER A 273 -16.26 9.01 -35.54
CA SER A 273 -16.87 10.27 -35.12
C SER A 273 -16.18 11.47 -35.77
N ARG A 274 -14.84 11.58 -35.63
CA ARG A 274 -14.04 12.67 -36.21
C ARG A 274 -14.06 12.71 -37.74
N MET A 275 -14.30 11.57 -38.39
CA MET A 275 -14.43 11.44 -39.83
C MET A 275 -15.88 11.63 -40.34
N GLY A 276 -16.85 11.86 -39.45
CA GLY A 276 -18.24 12.16 -39.81
C GLY A 276 -19.04 10.96 -40.32
N ILE A 277 -18.62 9.74 -40.00
CA ILE A 277 -19.23 8.49 -40.48
C ILE A 277 -20.43 8.07 -39.61
N LEU A 278 -20.37 8.35 -38.31
CA LEU A 278 -21.40 7.93 -37.36
C LEU A 278 -22.68 8.77 -37.54
N SER A 279 -23.80 8.08 -37.74
CA SER A 279 -25.12 8.72 -37.86
C SER A 279 -25.67 9.07 -36.49
N GLY A 280 -26.13 10.30 -36.31
CA GLY A 280 -26.75 10.74 -35.04
C GLY A 280 -26.52 12.22 -34.74
N LYS A 281 -27.57 12.88 -34.25
CA LYS A 281 -27.53 14.25 -33.73
C LYS A 281 -26.91 14.25 -32.32
N THR A 282 -27.29 13.32 -31.46
CA THR A 282 -26.71 13.18 -30.12
C THR A 282 -25.45 12.32 -30.12
N GLU A 283 -24.67 12.40 -29.03
CA GLU A 283 -23.47 11.57 -28.84
C GLU A 283 -23.82 10.09 -28.61
N GLU A 284 -24.98 9.85 -27.97
CA GLU A 284 -25.57 8.53 -27.74
C GLU A 284 -26.10 7.89 -29.03
N GLU A 285 -26.77 8.66 -29.90
CA GLU A 285 -27.19 8.18 -31.23
C GLU A 285 -25.98 7.75 -32.07
N ARG A 286 -24.87 8.50 -32.02
CA ARG A 286 -23.63 8.14 -32.73
C ARG A 286 -22.91 6.93 -32.12
N PHE A 287 -22.94 6.77 -30.79
CA PHE A 287 -22.50 5.53 -30.12
C PHE A 287 -23.29 4.33 -30.64
N PHE A 288 -24.63 4.41 -30.66
CA PHE A 288 -25.47 3.31 -31.15
C PHE A 288 -25.32 3.09 -32.66
N SER A 289 -25.02 4.12 -33.45
CA SER A 289 -24.62 3.95 -34.86
C SER A 289 -23.32 3.16 -35.01
N PHE A 290 -22.32 3.36 -34.16
CA PHE A 290 -21.09 2.56 -34.18
C PHE A 290 -21.36 1.12 -33.73
N VAL A 291 -22.13 0.91 -32.66
CA VAL A 291 -22.55 -0.44 -32.21
C VAL A 291 -23.35 -1.17 -33.28
N ALA A 292 -24.19 -0.47 -34.06
CA ALA A 292 -24.89 -1.05 -35.20
C ALA A 292 -23.95 -1.48 -36.33
N MET A 293 -22.89 -0.70 -36.62
CA MET A 293 -21.85 -1.09 -37.57
C MET A 293 -21.08 -2.33 -37.10
N LEU A 294 -20.82 -2.47 -35.79
CA LEU A 294 -20.17 -3.67 -35.24
C LEU A 294 -21.01 -4.95 -35.36
N LYS A 295 -22.34 -4.86 -35.53
CA LYS A 295 -23.19 -6.03 -35.83
C LYS A 295 -22.89 -6.62 -37.22
N ASP A 296 -22.30 -5.86 -38.13
CA ASP A 296 -21.91 -6.36 -39.45
C ASP A 296 -20.58 -7.15 -39.38
N ARG A 297 -20.58 -8.34 -39.99
CA ARG A 297 -19.43 -9.26 -39.95
C ARG A 297 -18.27 -8.79 -40.81
N GLU A 298 -18.51 -8.13 -41.96
CA GLU A 298 -17.43 -7.60 -42.81
C GLU A 298 -16.73 -6.42 -42.11
N PHE A 299 -17.49 -5.54 -41.46
CA PHE A 299 -16.95 -4.43 -40.67
C PHE A 299 -16.16 -4.92 -39.45
N ALA A 300 -16.72 -5.85 -38.66
CA ALA A 300 -16.04 -6.43 -37.50
C ALA A 300 -14.75 -7.17 -37.88
N ALA A 301 -14.77 -8.01 -38.92
CA ALA A 301 -13.56 -8.67 -39.43
C ALA A 301 -12.54 -7.66 -39.98
N GLY A 302 -13.01 -6.62 -40.69
CA GLY A 302 -12.20 -5.51 -41.19
C GLY A 302 -11.53 -4.71 -40.08
N MET A 303 -12.19 -4.54 -38.93
CA MET A 303 -11.62 -3.91 -37.74
C MET A 303 -10.59 -4.81 -37.05
N LEU A 304 -10.88 -6.09 -36.83
CA LEU A 304 -9.91 -7.04 -36.28
C LEU A 304 -8.66 -7.17 -37.17
N SER A 305 -8.81 -7.03 -38.49
CA SER A 305 -7.70 -6.97 -39.47
C SER A 305 -6.72 -5.81 -39.23
N GLN A 306 -7.11 -4.76 -38.48
CA GLN A 306 -6.21 -3.67 -38.07
C GLN A 306 -5.49 -3.95 -36.75
N TYR A 307 -6.00 -4.89 -35.95
CA TYR A 307 -5.48 -5.24 -34.62
C TYR A 307 -5.30 -6.78 -34.53
N PRO A 308 -4.44 -7.37 -35.37
CA PRO A 308 -4.36 -8.83 -35.51
C PRO A 308 -3.83 -9.52 -34.24
N VAL A 309 -3.04 -8.83 -33.39
CA VAL A 309 -2.62 -9.38 -32.09
C VAL A 309 -3.82 -9.44 -31.15
N LEU A 310 -4.63 -8.39 -31.10
CA LEU A 310 -5.88 -8.36 -30.32
C LEU A 310 -6.87 -9.41 -30.82
N ALA A 311 -6.92 -9.69 -32.12
CA ALA A 311 -7.73 -10.77 -32.67
C ALA A 311 -7.23 -12.16 -32.22
N ARG A 312 -5.90 -12.38 -32.20
CA ARG A 312 -5.28 -13.57 -31.59
C ARG A 312 -5.65 -13.69 -30.11
N ASP A 313 -5.62 -12.60 -29.35
CA ASP A 313 -5.99 -12.57 -27.93
C ASP A 313 -7.43 -13.01 -27.66
N VAL A 314 -8.38 -12.53 -28.47
CA VAL A 314 -9.80 -12.90 -28.34
C VAL A 314 -9.99 -14.38 -28.64
N VAL A 315 -9.37 -14.90 -29.70
CA VAL A 315 -9.43 -16.34 -30.03
C VAL A 315 -8.82 -17.19 -28.92
N THR A 316 -7.57 -16.90 -28.52
CA THR A 316 -6.88 -17.64 -27.46
C THR A 316 -7.64 -17.57 -26.14
N SER A 317 -8.21 -16.41 -25.77
CA SER A 317 -9.03 -16.31 -24.56
C SER A 317 -10.28 -17.20 -24.61
N VAL A 318 -10.96 -17.25 -25.76
CA VAL A 318 -12.14 -18.10 -25.96
C VAL A 318 -11.77 -19.59 -25.95
N GLU A 319 -10.68 -19.98 -26.60
CA GLU A 319 -10.19 -21.37 -26.61
C GLU A 319 -9.79 -21.85 -25.21
N LEU A 320 -9.04 -21.03 -24.46
CA LEU A 320 -8.64 -21.35 -23.08
C LEU A 320 -9.86 -21.46 -22.13
N PHE A 321 -10.82 -20.54 -22.24
CA PHE A 321 -12.08 -20.61 -21.48
C PHE A 321 -12.87 -21.90 -21.80
N LEU A 322 -12.97 -22.28 -23.08
CA LEU A 322 -13.65 -23.51 -23.49
C LEU A 322 -12.96 -24.76 -22.94
N ASN A 323 -11.63 -24.81 -22.99
CA ASN A 323 -10.85 -25.93 -22.47
C ASN A 323 -11.04 -26.05 -20.95
N ALA A 324 -10.80 -24.99 -20.19
CA ALA A 324 -10.91 -24.99 -18.73
C ALA A 324 -12.33 -25.34 -18.23
N MET A 325 -13.38 -24.86 -18.90
CA MET A 325 -14.76 -25.24 -18.58
C MET A 325 -15.07 -26.70 -18.91
N THR A 326 -14.58 -27.20 -20.06
CA THR A 326 -14.76 -28.60 -20.47
C THR A 326 -14.06 -29.56 -19.50
N GLU A 327 -12.83 -29.21 -19.11
CA GLU A 327 -12.00 -29.95 -18.16
C GLU A 327 -12.67 -30.02 -16.77
N MET A 328 -13.08 -28.87 -16.21
CA MET A 328 -13.82 -28.83 -14.94
C MET A 328 -15.08 -29.73 -14.95
N PHE A 329 -15.85 -29.73 -16.05
CA PHE A 329 -17.07 -30.55 -16.12
C PHE A 329 -16.77 -32.04 -16.29
N GLN A 330 -15.69 -32.42 -16.97
CA GLN A 330 -15.26 -33.81 -17.02
C GLN A 330 -14.74 -34.28 -15.65
N HIS A 331 -13.97 -33.45 -14.94
CA HIS A 331 -13.58 -33.70 -13.55
C HIS A 331 -14.80 -33.85 -12.63
N LEU A 332 -15.78 -32.94 -12.69
CA LEU A 332 -17.01 -33.02 -11.87
C LEU A 332 -17.73 -34.36 -12.04
N LYS A 333 -17.80 -34.84 -13.29
CA LYS A 333 -18.50 -36.06 -13.69
C LYS A 333 -17.79 -37.33 -13.21
N ASP A 334 -16.47 -37.39 -13.35
CA ASP A 334 -15.67 -38.54 -12.93
C ASP A 334 -15.53 -38.60 -11.39
N ASP A 335 -15.60 -37.45 -10.72
CA ASP A 335 -15.44 -37.31 -9.27
C ASP A 335 -16.73 -37.42 -8.47
N TRP A 336 -17.88 -37.30 -9.12
CA TRP A 336 -19.18 -37.24 -8.46
C TRP A 336 -19.41 -38.32 -7.39
N PRO A 337 -19.06 -39.61 -7.58
CA PRO A 337 -19.25 -40.63 -6.56
C PRO A 337 -18.40 -40.44 -5.30
N SER A 338 -17.28 -39.71 -5.39
CA SER A 338 -16.43 -39.33 -4.25
C SER A 338 -16.90 -38.03 -3.61
N ILE A 339 -17.31 -37.03 -4.41
CA ILE A 339 -17.91 -35.78 -3.93
C ILE A 339 -19.17 -36.07 -3.10
N GLU A 340 -20.08 -36.91 -3.60
CA GLU A 340 -21.29 -37.29 -2.86
C GLU A 340 -20.99 -38.01 -1.55
N ARG A 341 -20.00 -38.90 -1.56
CA ARG A 341 -19.58 -39.70 -0.39
C ARG A 341 -18.94 -38.85 0.70
N GLU A 342 -17.94 -38.03 0.34
CA GLU A 342 -17.01 -37.43 1.29
C GLU A 342 -17.34 -35.97 1.64
N LEU A 343 -17.72 -35.16 0.65
CA LEU A 343 -18.05 -33.74 0.88
C LEU A 343 -19.55 -33.55 1.20
N PHE A 344 -20.42 -34.39 0.66
CA PHE A 344 -21.87 -34.36 0.89
C PHE A 344 -22.40 -35.47 1.82
N GLY A 345 -21.52 -36.31 2.39
CA GLY A 345 -21.88 -37.28 3.43
C GLY A 345 -22.92 -38.33 2.99
N GLY A 346 -22.84 -38.79 1.74
CA GLY A 346 -23.75 -39.77 1.15
C GLY A 346 -25.14 -39.22 0.75
N LYS A 347 -25.37 -37.90 0.86
CA LYS A 347 -26.63 -37.27 0.47
C LYS A 347 -26.54 -36.72 -0.94
N ALA A 348 -27.30 -37.29 -1.88
CA ALA A 348 -27.41 -36.75 -3.24
C ALA A 348 -27.77 -35.25 -3.22
N ALA A 349 -27.03 -34.42 -3.94
CA ALA A 349 -27.27 -32.96 -4.06
C ALA A 349 -28.19 -32.59 -5.25
N GLY A 350 -28.53 -33.58 -6.07
CA GLY A 350 -29.18 -33.35 -7.35
C GLY A 350 -28.26 -32.60 -8.31
N THR A 351 -28.87 -31.91 -9.28
CA THR A 351 -28.14 -31.27 -10.37
C THR A 351 -27.53 -29.92 -9.99
N VAL A 352 -26.36 -29.59 -10.55
CA VAL A 352 -25.84 -28.22 -10.69
C VAL A 352 -26.91 -27.35 -11.35
N ALA A 353 -27.16 -26.18 -10.77
CA ALA A 353 -28.16 -25.22 -11.20
C ALA A 353 -27.56 -23.85 -11.56
N ASP A 354 -26.37 -23.52 -11.05
CA ASP A 354 -25.68 -22.25 -11.30
C ASP A 354 -24.16 -22.40 -11.05
N LEU A 355 -23.36 -21.49 -11.61
CA LEU A 355 -21.90 -21.43 -11.50
C LEU A 355 -21.47 -20.01 -11.11
N ARG A 356 -20.33 -19.89 -10.44
CA ARG A 356 -19.55 -18.65 -10.35
C ARG A 356 -18.11 -18.93 -10.74
N ILE A 357 -17.73 -18.51 -11.95
CA ILE A 357 -16.37 -18.68 -12.48
C ILE A 357 -15.47 -17.50 -12.05
N GLY A 358 -14.16 -17.58 -12.30
CA GLY A 358 -13.24 -16.46 -12.08
C GLY A 358 -13.19 -15.96 -10.64
N GLN A 359 -13.31 -16.86 -9.65
CA GLN A 359 -13.29 -16.52 -8.22
C GLN A 359 -11.84 -16.40 -7.70
N GLY A 360 -11.04 -15.63 -8.43
CA GLY A 360 -9.59 -15.53 -8.31
C GLY A 360 -8.96 -15.26 -9.68
N ASP A 361 -7.64 -15.05 -9.72
CA ASP A 361 -6.90 -14.85 -10.97
C ASP A 361 -6.95 -16.08 -11.90
N ARG A 362 -6.72 -15.83 -13.18
CA ARG A 362 -6.61 -16.87 -14.21
C ARG A 362 -5.14 -17.26 -14.42
N HIS A 363 -4.87 -18.55 -14.39
CA HIS A 363 -3.55 -19.17 -14.48
C HIS A 363 -3.59 -20.35 -15.47
N SER A 364 -2.43 -20.95 -15.80
CA SER A 364 -2.33 -22.30 -16.37
C SER A 364 -3.32 -22.63 -17.51
N GLY A 365 -3.48 -21.74 -18.48
CA GLY A 365 -4.39 -21.89 -19.60
C GLY A 365 -5.81 -21.39 -19.32
N GLY A 366 -5.97 -20.23 -18.70
CA GLY A 366 -7.28 -19.63 -18.39
C GLY A 366 -8.01 -20.23 -17.17
N HIS A 367 -7.41 -21.23 -16.52
CA HIS A 367 -7.93 -21.90 -15.33
C HIS A 367 -8.10 -20.94 -14.14
N SER A 368 -9.23 -21.05 -13.44
CA SER A 368 -9.54 -20.26 -12.23
C SER A 368 -10.48 -21.01 -11.29
N VAL A 369 -10.54 -20.57 -10.03
CA VAL A 369 -11.45 -21.13 -9.01
C VAL A 369 -12.90 -20.92 -9.44
N THR A 370 -13.71 -21.97 -9.32
CA THR A 370 -15.14 -21.95 -9.67
C THR A 370 -16.00 -22.47 -8.52
N ILE A 371 -17.06 -21.75 -8.17
CA ILE A 371 -18.05 -22.19 -7.17
C ILE A 371 -19.28 -22.73 -7.91
N LEU A 372 -19.61 -24.00 -7.69
CA LEU A 372 -20.79 -24.65 -8.22
C LEU A 372 -21.93 -24.55 -7.19
N LYS A 373 -23.17 -24.36 -7.67
CA LYS A 373 -24.37 -24.35 -6.82
C LYS A 373 -25.38 -25.37 -7.32
N PHE A 374 -25.92 -26.17 -6.41
CA PHE A 374 -26.85 -27.27 -6.69
C PHE A 374 -28.32 -26.84 -6.47
N LYS A 375 -29.27 -27.59 -7.05
CA LYS A 375 -30.71 -27.28 -6.97
C LYS A 375 -31.26 -27.19 -5.53
N ASP A 376 -30.67 -27.93 -4.58
CA ASP A 376 -31.09 -27.91 -3.17
C ASP A 376 -30.47 -26.76 -2.35
N GLY A 377 -29.64 -25.93 -2.98
CA GLY A 377 -28.96 -24.78 -2.36
C GLY A 377 -27.53 -25.06 -1.90
N ARG A 378 -27.05 -26.33 -1.88
CA ARG A 378 -25.65 -26.63 -1.58
C ARG A 378 -24.70 -25.99 -2.58
N LYS A 379 -23.46 -25.78 -2.13
CA LYS A 379 -22.35 -25.23 -2.91
C LYS A 379 -21.11 -26.11 -2.77
N LEU A 380 -20.24 -26.05 -3.76
CA LEU A 380 -18.97 -26.77 -3.85
C LEU A 380 -17.93 -25.86 -4.51
N VAL A 381 -16.67 -25.88 -4.07
CA VAL A 381 -15.60 -25.11 -4.73
C VAL A 381 -14.70 -26.06 -5.50
N TYR A 382 -14.46 -25.77 -6.78
CA TYR A 382 -13.46 -26.39 -7.62
C TYR A 382 -12.18 -25.53 -7.61
N LYS A 383 -11.02 -26.16 -7.39
CA LYS A 383 -9.71 -25.55 -7.67
C LYS A 383 -8.99 -26.40 -8.73
N PRO A 384 -8.52 -25.80 -9.86
CA PRO A 384 -7.70 -26.47 -10.87
C PRO A 384 -6.22 -26.56 -10.43
N ARG A 385 -6.00 -27.11 -9.23
CA ARG A 385 -4.69 -27.49 -8.69
C ARG A 385 -4.88 -28.57 -7.62
N SER A 386 -3.80 -29.26 -7.26
CA SER A 386 -3.79 -30.14 -6.09
C SER A 386 -4.24 -29.42 -4.82
N LEU A 387 -4.94 -30.17 -3.95
CA LEU A 387 -5.32 -29.77 -2.59
C LEU A 387 -4.53 -30.56 -1.52
N ARG A 388 -3.34 -31.07 -1.87
CA ARG A 388 -2.42 -31.73 -0.92
C ARG A 388 -2.04 -30.84 0.25
N MET A 389 -1.92 -29.53 0.02
CA MET A 389 -1.50 -28.56 1.03
C MET A 389 -2.61 -28.33 2.07
N GLU A 390 -3.84 -28.09 1.62
CA GLU A 390 -5.05 -28.08 2.46
C GLU A 390 -5.23 -29.41 3.22
N SER A 391 -4.99 -30.54 2.55
CA SER A 391 -5.09 -31.88 3.15
C SER A 391 -4.07 -32.13 4.27
N GLY A 392 -2.86 -31.58 4.13
CA GLY A 392 -1.81 -31.65 5.16
C GLY A 392 -2.11 -30.73 6.34
N LEU A 393 -2.63 -29.53 6.08
CA LEU A 393 -3.07 -28.60 7.12
C LEU A 393 -4.20 -29.20 7.98
N ALA A 394 -5.17 -29.89 7.35
CA ALA A 394 -6.22 -30.59 8.08
C ALA A 394 -5.67 -31.63 9.06
N ARG A 395 -4.70 -32.47 8.63
CA ARG A 395 -4.04 -33.45 9.52
C ARG A 395 -3.15 -32.82 10.58
N LEU A 396 -2.58 -31.64 10.32
CA LEU A 396 -1.88 -30.85 11.33
C LEU A 396 -2.85 -30.32 12.40
N PHE A 397 -4.02 -29.82 12.01
CA PHE A 397 -5.06 -29.41 12.97
C PHE A 397 -5.57 -30.61 13.79
N GLU A 398 -5.74 -31.78 13.16
CA GLU A 398 -6.06 -33.04 13.88
C GLU A 398 -4.94 -33.49 14.84
N ARG A 399 -3.68 -33.11 14.62
CA ARG A 399 -2.57 -33.32 15.59
C ARG A 399 -2.64 -32.30 16.73
N ILE A 400 -2.81 -31.02 16.41
CA ILE A 400 -2.92 -29.94 17.41
C ILE A 400 -4.11 -30.18 18.35
N ASN A 401 -5.31 -30.46 17.81
CA ASN A 401 -6.54 -30.68 18.59
C ASN A 401 -6.50 -31.95 19.48
N ARG A 402 -5.52 -32.84 19.32
CA ARG A 402 -5.31 -33.98 20.24
C ARG A 402 -4.52 -33.61 21.49
N GLU A 403 -3.64 -32.62 21.39
CA GLU A 403 -2.81 -32.11 22.48
C GLU A 403 -3.48 -30.89 23.15
N LEU A 404 -4.18 -30.07 22.37
CA LEU A 404 -4.92 -28.85 22.77
C LEU A 404 -6.40 -28.93 22.33
N PRO A 405 -7.21 -29.82 22.92
CA PRO A 405 -8.60 -30.07 22.51
C PRO A 405 -9.55 -28.90 22.78
N GLU A 406 -9.14 -27.88 23.54
CA GLU A 406 -9.94 -26.67 23.77
C GLU A 406 -9.80 -25.62 22.66
N LEU A 407 -8.86 -25.81 21.72
CA LEU A 407 -8.76 -24.96 20.52
C LEU A 407 -9.76 -25.37 19.44
N ASP A 408 -9.92 -26.68 19.19
CA ASP A 408 -10.81 -27.22 18.14
C ASP A 408 -10.66 -26.46 16.79
N LEU A 409 -9.44 -26.44 16.27
CA LEU A 409 -9.09 -25.80 15.00
C LEU A 409 -9.77 -26.53 13.83
N ARG A 410 -10.35 -25.78 12.88
CA ARG A 410 -11.20 -26.34 11.82
C ARG A 410 -10.63 -26.04 10.43
N ALA A 411 -10.18 -27.08 9.75
CA ALA A 411 -9.90 -27.02 8.31
C ALA A 411 -11.18 -27.24 7.48
N LEU A 412 -11.15 -26.81 6.22
CA LEU A 412 -12.15 -27.20 5.22
C LEU A 412 -12.06 -28.71 4.93
N LYS A 413 -13.19 -29.32 4.54
CA LYS A 413 -13.16 -30.67 3.95
C LYS A 413 -12.60 -30.60 2.53
N VAL A 414 -11.74 -31.55 2.19
CA VAL A 414 -10.92 -31.59 0.97
C VAL A 414 -11.11 -32.92 0.24
N LEU A 415 -11.24 -32.86 -1.09
CA LEU A 415 -11.05 -33.98 -2.01
C LEU A 415 -9.95 -33.61 -3.01
N ASP A 416 -8.71 -33.98 -2.71
CA ASP A 416 -7.54 -33.83 -3.60
C ASP A 416 -7.49 -34.95 -4.64
N ARG A 417 -7.17 -34.60 -5.89
CA ARG A 417 -6.99 -35.54 -7.01
C ARG A 417 -5.58 -35.53 -7.61
N GLY A 418 -4.71 -34.61 -7.16
CA GLY A 418 -3.30 -34.52 -7.55
C GLY A 418 -2.99 -33.44 -8.58
N ASP A 419 -3.88 -33.21 -9.55
CA ASP A 419 -3.84 -32.10 -10.50
C ASP A 419 -4.98 -31.09 -10.28
N HIS A 420 -6.12 -31.52 -9.74
CA HIS A 420 -7.24 -30.67 -9.30
C HIS A 420 -7.79 -31.11 -7.93
N GLY A 421 -8.84 -30.43 -7.45
CA GLY A 421 -9.62 -30.90 -6.31
C GLY A 421 -10.85 -30.06 -5.95
N TRP A 422 -11.56 -30.54 -4.95
CA TRP A 422 -12.84 -29.98 -4.48
C TRP A 422 -12.81 -29.65 -2.98
N LEU A 423 -13.43 -28.53 -2.58
CA LEU A 423 -13.58 -28.10 -1.18
C LEU A 423 -15.06 -27.94 -0.81
N GLU A 424 -15.39 -28.15 0.47
CA GLU A 424 -16.68 -27.69 1.01
C GLU A 424 -16.80 -26.15 0.95
N PHE A 425 -18.02 -25.64 0.76
CA PHE A 425 -18.29 -24.21 0.79
C PHE A 425 -18.84 -23.78 2.15
N VAL A 426 -18.32 -22.68 2.71
CA VAL A 426 -18.77 -22.12 4.00
C VAL A 426 -19.42 -20.74 3.80
N GLU A 427 -20.63 -20.56 4.33
CA GLU A 427 -21.41 -19.33 4.19
C GLU A 427 -20.95 -18.21 5.15
N GLY A 428 -20.30 -18.55 6.27
CA GLY A 428 -19.75 -17.59 7.24
C GLY A 428 -20.84 -16.94 8.08
N ARG A 429 -21.20 -17.58 9.21
CA ARG A 429 -22.23 -17.08 10.13
C ARG A 429 -21.71 -15.90 10.97
N SER A 430 -22.66 -15.07 11.44
CA SER A 430 -22.43 -14.21 12.60
C SER A 430 -22.39 -15.07 13.87
N ALA A 431 -21.58 -14.69 14.85
CA ALA A 431 -21.72 -15.14 16.22
C ALA A 431 -22.97 -14.57 16.88
N ASP A 432 -23.59 -15.35 17.76
CA ASP A 432 -24.70 -14.97 18.63
C ASP A 432 -24.24 -14.59 20.05
N GLU A 433 -23.04 -14.98 20.50
CA GLU A 433 -22.53 -14.66 21.84
C GLU A 433 -21.11 -14.07 21.84
N ARG A 434 -20.77 -13.30 22.88
CA ARG A 434 -19.41 -12.73 23.02
C ARG A 434 -18.35 -13.83 23.17
N ASN A 435 -18.71 -14.97 23.77
CA ASN A 435 -17.81 -16.10 23.95
C ASN A 435 -17.32 -16.70 22.62
N GLU A 436 -18.19 -16.74 21.59
CA GLU A 436 -17.81 -17.15 20.23
C GLU A 436 -16.76 -16.20 19.64
N ILE A 437 -16.82 -14.90 19.93
CA ILE A 437 -15.82 -13.91 19.48
C ILE A 437 -14.46 -14.13 20.19
N SER A 438 -14.46 -14.40 21.50
CA SER A 438 -13.24 -14.76 22.23
C SER A 438 -12.62 -16.06 21.71
N LEU A 439 -13.43 -17.08 21.44
CA LEU A 439 -12.98 -18.34 20.81
C LEU A 439 -12.43 -18.11 19.40
N PHE A 440 -13.09 -17.27 18.58
CA PHE A 440 -12.61 -16.92 17.24
C PHE A 440 -11.20 -16.31 17.29
N TYR A 441 -10.97 -15.32 18.15
CA TYR A 441 -9.66 -14.67 18.21
C TYR A 441 -8.59 -15.59 18.82
N ARG A 442 -8.93 -16.44 19.80
CA ARG A 442 -8.02 -17.49 20.30
C ARG A 442 -7.63 -18.50 19.21
N ARG A 443 -8.60 -18.98 18.41
CA ARG A 443 -8.34 -19.85 17.26
C ARG A 443 -7.50 -19.18 16.19
N LEU A 444 -7.78 -17.91 15.85
CA LEU A 444 -7.01 -17.19 14.82
C LEU A 444 -5.58 -16.86 15.29
N GLY A 445 -5.36 -16.69 16.60
CA GLY A 445 -4.03 -16.59 17.19
C GLY A 445 -3.26 -17.91 17.09
N ALA A 446 -3.92 -19.03 17.38
CA ALA A 446 -3.36 -20.37 17.20
C ALA A 446 -3.02 -20.66 15.72
N GLU A 447 -3.88 -20.25 14.79
CA GLU A 447 -3.60 -20.32 13.35
C GLU A 447 -2.42 -19.42 12.95
N LEU A 448 -2.26 -18.22 13.51
CA LEU A 448 -1.07 -17.38 13.27
C LEU A 448 0.24 -18.11 13.66
N ALA A 449 0.23 -18.90 14.74
CA ALA A 449 1.41 -19.69 15.13
C ALA A 449 1.69 -20.81 14.11
N VAL A 450 0.67 -21.44 13.53
CA VAL A 450 0.81 -22.38 12.41
C VAL A 450 1.39 -21.67 11.19
N LEU A 451 0.80 -20.55 10.77
CA LEU A 451 1.25 -19.77 9.61
C LEU A 451 2.71 -19.30 9.76
N TYR A 452 3.08 -18.78 10.94
CA TYR A 452 4.46 -18.36 11.24
C TYR A 452 5.44 -19.54 11.22
N ALA A 453 5.11 -20.66 11.87
CA ALA A 453 5.95 -21.86 11.89
C ALA A 453 6.17 -22.44 10.48
N PHE A 454 5.12 -22.47 9.67
CA PHE A 454 5.14 -23.04 8.32
C PHE A 454 5.59 -22.05 7.23
N GLN A 455 6.16 -20.89 7.58
CA GLN A 455 6.59 -19.86 6.62
C GLN A 455 5.51 -19.55 5.56
N ALA A 456 4.28 -19.39 6.03
CA ALA A 456 3.16 -18.97 5.20
C ALA A 456 3.30 -17.50 4.79
N ILE A 457 2.76 -17.14 3.64
CA ILE A 457 2.66 -15.76 3.14
C ILE A 457 1.29 -15.53 2.47
N ASP A 458 0.91 -14.28 2.19
CA ASP A 458 -0.26 -13.92 1.37
C ASP A 458 -1.66 -14.18 2.01
N TYR A 459 -1.76 -14.30 3.33
CA TYR A 459 -3.03 -14.50 4.06
C TYR A 459 -3.80 -13.18 4.28
N HIS A 460 -4.11 -12.53 3.17
CA HIS A 460 -4.89 -11.29 3.09
C HIS A 460 -6.40 -11.52 3.40
N PHE A 461 -7.16 -10.44 3.50
CA PHE A 461 -8.56 -10.42 3.93
C PHE A 461 -9.52 -11.31 3.09
N GLU A 462 -9.16 -11.62 1.84
CA GLU A 462 -9.89 -12.51 0.95
C GLU A 462 -9.69 -14.00 1.30
N ASN A 463 -8.54 -14.36 1.87
CA ASN A 463 -8.14 -15.75 2.14
C ASN A 463 -8.64 -16.29 3.49
N ILE A 464 -9.42 -15.49 4.23
CA ILE A 464 -9.95 -15.82 5.56
C ILE A 464 -11.46 -15.56 5.62
N LEU A 465 -12.19 -16.50 6.21
CA LEU A 465 -13.62 -16.41 6.44
C LEU A 465 -13.94 -16.62 7.93
N ALA A 466 -14.77 -15.76 8.51
CA ALA A 466 -15.35 -15.98 9.82
C ALA A 466 -16.68 -16.76 9.73
N ASP A 467 -16.76 -17.89 10.45
CA ASP A 467 -17.97 -18.70 10.63
C ASP A 467 -18.31 -18.82 12.12
N ALA A 468 -18.94 -17.76 12.64
CA ALA A 468 -19.17 -17.48 14.06
C ALA A 468 -17.90 -17.50 14.93
N ASP A 469 -17.59 -18.65 15.51
CA ASP A 469 -16.49 -18.88 16.45
C ASP A 469 -15.25 -19.52 15.81
N HIS A 470 -15.31 -19.90 14.53
CA HIS A 470 -14.15 -20.41 13.78
C HIS A 470 -13.67 -19.39 12.73
N PRO A 471 -12.38 -19.02 12.72
CA PRO A 471 -11.72 -18.64 11.47
C PRO A 471 -11.63 -19.87 10.55
N ILE A 472 -11.64 -19.63 9.25
CA ILE A 472 -11.53 -20.64 8.21
C ILE A 472 -10.59 -20.09 7.13
N LEU A 473 -9.43 -20.73 6.98
CA LEU A 473 -8.48 -20.44 5.89
C LEU A 473 -9.02 -21.07 4.60
N ILE A 474 -9.27 -20.26 3.57
CA ILE A 474 -9.90 -20.73 2.31
C ILE A 474 -8.90 -20.98 1.17
N ASP A 475 -7.66 -20.49 1.32
CA ASP A 475 -6.52 -20.93 0.53
C ASP A 475 -5.36 -21.32 1.44
N CYS A 476 -4.54 -22.27 0.99
CA CYS A 476 -3.39 -22.79 1.69
C CYS A 476 -2.15 -22.95 0.79
N GLU A 477 -2.22 -22.59 -0.50
CA GLU A 477 -1.16 -22.89 -1.47
C GLU A 477 0.19 -22.23 -1.12
N THR A 478 0.17 -21.10 -0.43
CA THR A 478 1.34 -20.34 0.03
C THR A 478 1.90 -20.80 1.39
N LEU A 479 1.40 -21.91 1.97
CA LEU A 479 2.10 -22.58 3.07
C LEU A 479 3.48 -23.08 2.60
N MET A 480 4.47 -23.10 3.50
CA MET A 480 5.85 -23.51 3.24
C MET A 480 6.57 -22.68 2.17
N SER A 481 6.32 -21.37 2.08
CA SER A 481 7.03 -20.54 1.11
C SER A 481 8.55 -20.57 1.37
N SER A 482 9.33 -20.76 0.32
CA SER A 482 10.79 -20.54 0.38
C SER A 482 11.08 -19.04 0.52
N ASN A 483 12.10 -18.68 1.29
CA ASN A 483 12.58 -17.30 1.30
C ASN A 483 13.33 -17.04 -0.03
N LEU A 484 12.80 -16.13 -0.85
CA LEU A 484 13.34 -15.84 -2.18
C LEU A 484 14.53 -14.87 -2.14
N PHE A 485 14.65 -14.09 -1.07
CA PHE A 485 15.78 -13.21 -0.85
C PHE A 485 16.95 -14.03 -0.29
N PRO A 486 18.11 -14.07 -0.96
CA PRO A 486 19.30 -14.66 -0.36
C PRO A 486 19.67 -13.88 0.90
N THR A 487 20.32 -14.55 1.85
CA THR A 487 21.00 -13.88 2.97
C THR A 487 22.34 -13.33 2.48
N ASP A 488 22.29 -12.34 1.59
CA ASP A 488 23.34 -11.32 1.58
C ASP A 488 23.13 -10.45 2.83
N ASP A 489 24.20 -10.20 3.59
CA ASP A 489 24.12 -9.65 4.96
C ASP A 489 23.76 -8.15 5.04
N SER A 490 23.52 -7.52 3.88
CA SER A 490 23.30 -6.09 3.67
C SER A 490 21.84 -5.60 3.81
N ILE A 491 20.86 -6.48 4.07
CA ILE A 491 19.43 -6.08 4.21
C ILE A 491 18.76 -6.61 5.49
N SER A 492 19.41 -6.45 6.65
CA SER A 492 18.98 -7.09 7.90
C SER A 492 17.59 -6.69 8.44
N ILE A 493 17.20 -5.42 8.37
CA ILE A 493 15.98 -4.93 9.04
C ILE A 493 14.71 -5.36 8.30
N TRP A 494 14.67 -5.20 6.97
CA TRP A 494 13.55 -5.69 6.16
C TRP A 494 13.49 -7.22 6.14
N ASN A 495 14.64 -7.91 6.07
CA ASN A 495 14.67 -9.36 6.25
C ASN A 495 14.11 -9.77 7.62
N SER A 496 14.36 -9.02 8.69
CA SER A 496 13.81 -9.34 10.02
C SER A 496 12.29 -9.18 10.11
N MET A 497 11.68 -8.26 9.34
CA MET A 497 10.21 -8.24 9.18
C MET A 497 9.73 -9.48 8.42
N GLN A 498 10.39 -9.84 7.31
CA GLN A 498 10.07 -11.05 6.54
C GLN A 498 10.28 -12.34 7.35
N GLN A 499 11.11 -12.28 8.39
CA GLN A 499 11.39 -13.37 9.33
C GLN A 499 10.55 -13.28 10.62
N SER A 500 9.45 -12.53 10.63
CA SER A 500 8.50 -12.40 11.75
C SER A 500 7.07 -12.80 11.35
N VAL A 501 6.13 -12.81 12.30
CA VAL A 501 4.69 -12.99 12.07
C VAL A 501 4.08 -12.08 10.99
N LEU A 502 4.72 -10.95 10.66
CA LEU A 502 4.27 -10.04 9.59
C LEU A 502 4.23 -10.68 8.20
N SER A 503 5.18 -11.56 7.86
CA SER A 503 5.26 -12.12 6.49
C SER A 503 4.07 -13.01 6.12
N THR A 504 3.33 -13.50 7.11
CA THR A 504 2.09 -14.25 6.91
C THR A 504 1.04 -13.48 6.11
N GLY A 505 1.03 -12.14 6.19
CA GLY A 505 -0.05 -11.31 5.64
C GLY A 505 -1.32 -11.27 6.51
N LEU A 506 -1.40 -12.05 7.59
CA LEU A 506 -2.58 -12.09 8.48
C LEU A 506 -2.74 -10.80 9.30
N LEU A 507 -1.64 -10.25 9.83
CA LEU A 507 -1.68 -9.08 10.70
C LEU A 507 -1.96 -7.79 9.91
N PRO A 508 -2.69 -6.80 10.49
CA PRO A 508 -2.88 -5.48 9.89
C PRO A 508 -1.55 -4.81 9.54
N HIS A 509 -1.39 -4.37 8.29
CA HIS A 509 -0.16 -3.71 7.82
C HIS A 509 -0.46 -2.70 6.70
N ARG A 510 -0.18 -1.41 6.98
CA ARG A 510 -0.44 -0.32 6.05
C ARG A 510 0.54 -0.35 4.87
N ILE A 511 0.01 -0.58 3.66
CA ILE A 511 0.75 -0.42 2.42
C ILE A 511 0.69 1.05 2.00
N LEU A 512 1.85 1.73 2.03
CA LEU A 512 2.03 3.12 1.59
C LEU A 512 2.55 3.15 0.15
N LEU A 513 1.84 3.84 -0.76
CA LEU A 513 2.35 4.13 -2.11
C LEU A 513 2.52 5.63 -2.36
N PRO A 514 3.45 6.08 -3.22
CA PRO A 514 3.73 7.51 -3.46
C PRO A 514 2.55 8.37 -3.95
N LYS A 515 1.52 7.75 -4.56
CA LYS A 515 0.28 8.43 -4.98
C LYS A 515 -0.84 8.42 -3.92
N SER A 516 -0.71 7.57 -2.91
CA SER A 516 -1.73 7.28 -1.90
C SER A 516 -1.11 7.38 -0.51
N PRO A 517 -0.80 8.60 -0.02
CA PRO A 517 -0.15 8.80 1.28
C PRO A 517 -1.03 8.39 2.47
N GLU A 518 -2.34 8.31 2.27
CA GLU A 518 -3.30 7.70 3.21
C GLU A 518 -2.98 6.21 3.46
N GLY A 519 -2.32 5.55 2.50
CA GLY A 519 -2.13 4.10 2.48
C GLY A 519 -3.45 3.33 2.36
N PHE A 520 -3.35 2.03 2.54
CA PHE A 520 -4.47 1.09 2.65
C PHE A 520 -3.99 -0.15 3.43
N ASP A 521 -4.90 -0.97 3.92
CA ASP A 521 -4.59 -2.25 4.59
C ASP A 521 -5.40 -3.37 3.92
N ILE A 522 -4.77 -4.53 3.73
CA ILE A 522 -5.35 -5.76 3.17
C ILE A 522 -5.01 -6.99 4.01
N GLY A 523 -4.40 -6.81 5.18
CA GLY A 523 -4.04 -7.95 6.04
C GLY A 523 -5.25 -8.79 6.41
N GLY A 524 -5.06 -10.09 6.68
CA GLY A 524 -6.13 -11.04 6.99
C GLY A 524 -7.12 -10.59 8.08
N MET A 525 -6.70 -9.74 9.03
CA MET A 525 -7.56 -9.18 10.08
C MET A 525 -8.10 -7.76 9.81
N ALA A 526 -7.72 -7.13 8.69
CA ALA A 526 -8.10 -5.75 8.36
C ALA A 526 -9.61 -5.61 8.10
N ASP A 527 -10.20 -4.49 8.51
CA ASP A 527 -11.47 -4.04 7.91
C ASP A 527 -11.15 -3.27 6.63
N VAL A 528 -11.32 -3.92 5.49
CA VAL A 528 -11.09 -3.30 4.17
C VAL A 528 -12.25 -2.43 3.69
N ALA A 529 -13.37 -2.36 4.41
CA ALA A 529 -14.57 -1.67 3.93
C ALA A 529 -14.28 -0.18 3.65
N GLY A 530 -14.48 0.24 2.40
CA GLY A 530 -14.26 1.62 1.97
C GLY A 530 -12.80 2.00 1.69
N GLU A 531 -11.84 1.11 1.97
CA GLU A 531 -10.43 1.29 1.56
C GLU A 531 -10.33 1.38 0.04
N ARG A 532 -9.35 2.13 -0.47
CA ARG A 532 -9.17 2.34 -1.92
C ARG A 532 -7.82 1.80 -2.36
N LEU A 533 -7.85 0.67 -3.07
CA LEU A 533 -6.64 0.16 -3.70
C LEU A 533 -6.08 1.20 -4.68
N PRO A 534 -4.76 1.46 -4.69
CA PRO A 534 -4.11 2.34 -5.67
C PRO A 534 -4.13 1.81 -7.10
N ASP A 535 -4.56 0.55 -7.28
CA ASP A 535 -4.68 -0.11 -8.57
C ASP A 535 -5.96 0.41 -9.27
N GLU A 536 -5.83 1.59 -9.86
CA GLU A 536 -6.94 2.33 -10.49
C GLU A 536 -7.64 1.44 -11.54
N THR A 537 -8.89 1.07 -11.28
CA THR A 537 -9.65 0.18 -12.17
C THR A 537 -10.07 0.91 -13.45
N PRO A 538 -10.15 0.23 -14.61
CA PRO A 538 -10.83 0.75 -15.79
C PRO A 538 -12.21 1.34 -15.48
N ASP A 539 -12.46 2.55 -15.98
CA ASP A 539 -13.71 3.27 -15.80
C ASP A 539 -14.01 4.15 -17.03
N TRP A 540 -15.21 4.72 -17.10
CA TRP A 540 -15.66 5.50 -18.27
C TRP A 540 -16.07 6.92 -17.86
N ASP A 541 -15.57 7.94 -18.57
CA ASP A 541 -15.82 9.35 -18.21
C ASP A 541 -17.26 9.83 -18.47
N VAL A 542 -18.01 9.13 -19.31
CA VAL A 542 -19.42 9.42 -19.64
C VAL A 542 -20.23 8.12 -19.85
N PRO A 543 -21.57 8.20 -19.77
CA PRO A 543 -22.47 7.18 -20.32
C PRO A 543 -22.22 6.92 -21.83
N PRO A 544 -22.83 5.87 -22.43
CA PRO A 544 -22.63 5.49 -23.83
C PRO A 544 -22.67 6.68 -24.81
N SER A 545 -21.50 7.06 -25.34
CA SER A 545 -21.28 8.29 -26.12
C SER A 545 -20.14 8.11 -27.10
N ASP A 546 -20.26 8.71 -28.29
CA ASP A 546 -19.18 8.74 -29.30
C ASP A 546 -17.92 9.52 -28.87
N ARG A 547 -17.95 10.14 -27.69
CA ARG A 547 -16.82 10.86 -27.08
C ARG A 547 -16.16 10.14 -25.91
N MET A 548 -16.69 8.99 -25.49
CA MET A 548 -16.24 8.30 -24.27
C MET A 548 -14.75 7.95 -24.29
N ARG A 549 -14.16 7.89 -23.11
CA ARG A 549 -12.74 7.60 -22.89
C ARG A 549 -12.58 6.63 -21.73
N LEU A 550 -11.53 5.83 -21.82
CA LEU A 550 -11.04 5.06 -20.68
C LEU A 550 -10.42 6.03 -19.66
N THR A 551 -11.09 6.17 -18.52
CA THR A 551 -10.51 6.71 -17.29
C THR A 551 -10.07 5.55 -16.39
N TYR A 552 -9.43 5.91 -15.29
CA TYR A 552 -8.96 4.98 -14.29
C TYR A 552 -9.42 5.51 -12.92
N SER A 553 -10.09 4.68 -12.12
CA SER A 553 -10.65 5.10 -10.83
C SER A 553 -10.37 4.08 -9.72
N ALA A 554 -9.90 4.58 -8.58
CA ALA A 554 -9.76 3.81 -7.35
C ALA A 554 -11.13 3.63 -6.69
N LYS A 555 -11.80 2.53 -7.03
CA LYS A 555 -13.09 2.11 -6.46
C LYS A 555 -12.88 1.63 -5.01
N PRO A 556 -13.83 1.91 -4.10
CA PRO A 556 -13.74 1.42 -2.72
C PRO A 556 -13.93 -0.10 -2.68
N LEU A 557 -13.18 -0.77 -1.82
CA LEU A 557 -13.38 -2.20 -1.54
C LEU A 557 -14.71 -2.44 -0.83
N GLU A 558 -15.37 -3.53 -1.23
CA GLU A 558 -16.52 -4.06 -0.52
C GLU A 558 -16.10 -4.65 0.84
N LYS A 559 -17.08 -4.90 1.70
CA LYS A 559 -16.80 -5.32 3.08
C LYS A 559 -16.45 -6.81 3.16
N GLY A 560 -15.24 -7.09 3.66
CA GLY A 560 -14.71 -8.44 3.87
C GLY A 560 -15.59 -9.36 4.75
N ARG A 561 -15.33 -10.67 4.62
CA ARG A 561 -15.95 -11.77 5.39
C ARG A 561 -14.99 -12.38 6.42
N ASN A 562 -13.78 -11.83 6.54
CA ASN A 562 -12.68 -12.25 7.42
C ASN A 562 -12.90 -11.91 8.90
N ARG A 563 -13.57 -10.79 9.21
CA ARG A 563 -13.80 -10.37 10.60
C ARG A 563 -15.10 -10.96 11.16
N PRO A 564 -15.09 -11.45 12.42
CA PRO A 564 -16.27 -12.01 13.06
C PRO A 564 -17.26 -10.89 13.42
N ARG A 565 -18.54 -11.22 13.52
CA ARG A 565 -19.60 -10.26 13.87
C ARG A 565 -20.48 -10.80 14.97
N LEU A 566 -20.83 -9.96 15.93
CA LEU A 566 -21.75 -10.28 17.01
C LEU A 566 -23.15 -9.76 16.66
N LYS A 567 -24.10 -10.67 16.38
CA LYS A 567 -25.47 -10.37 15.93
C LYS A 567 -25.51 -9.36 14.77
N GLY A 568 -24.65 -9.59 13.78
CA GLY A 568 -24.49 -8.76 12.57
C GLY A 568 -23.68 -7.48 12.75
N ARG A 569 -23.23 -7.14 13.97
CA ARG A 569 -22.44 -5.94 14.26
C ARG A 569 -20.94 -6.24 14.28
N GLU A 570 -20.13 -5.26 13.89
CA GLU A 570 -18.68 -5.33 14.05
C GLU A 570 -18.28 -5.37 15.52
N VAL A 571 -17.13 -6.00 15.78
CA VAL A 571 -16.46 -6.05 17.08
C VAL A 571 -15.11 -5.33 16.99
N ASN A 572 -14.70 -4.72 18.11
CA ASN A 572 -13.39 -4.11 18.26
C ASN A 572 -12.36 -5.20 18.58
N MET A 573 -11.42 -5.45 17.69
CA MET A 573 -10.47 -6.56 17.84
C MET A 573 -9.54 -6.37 19.06
N LEU A 574 -9.31 -5.12 19.47
CA LEU A 574 -8.47 -4.81 20.64
C LEU A 574 -9.12 -5.20 21.98
N GLU A 575 -10.42 -5.51 22.00
CA GLU A 575 -11.08 -6.11 23.16
C GLU A 575 -10.76 -7.60 23.36
N PHE A 576 -10.11 -8.25 22.38
CA PHE A 576 -9.83 -9.69 22.34
C PHE A 576 -8.33 -9.99 22.08
N LEU A 577 -7.47 -8.99 22.31
CA LEU A 577 -6.02 -9.05 22.08
C LEU A 577 -5.33 -10.12 22.93
N GLU A 578 -5.79 -10.32 24.16
CA GLU A 578 -5.19 -11.29 25.07
C GLU A 578 -5.57 -12.72 24.68
N GLU A 579 -6.83 -13.00 24.32
CA GLU A 579 -7.24 -14.31 23.79
C GLU A 579 -6.46 -14.68 22.51
N PHE A 580 -6.22 -13.71 21.62
CA PHE A 580 -5.39 -13.91 20.43
C PHE A 580 -3.93 -14.27 20.79
N VAL A 581 -3.34 -13.60 21.78
CA VAL A 581 -1.99 -13.89 22.26
C VAL A 581 -1.93 -15.23 23.03
N GLU A 582 -2.96 -15.61 23.78
CA GLU A 582 -3.08 -16.94 24.39
C GLU A 582 -3.04 -18.05 23.34
N GLY A 583 -3.87 -17.94 22.30
CA GLY A 583 -3.93 -18.93 21.23
C GLY A 583 -2.62 -19.08 20.47
N PHE A 584 -1.99 -17.96 20.12
CA PHE A 584 -0.66 -17.95 19.51
C PHE A 584 0.38 -18.62 20.41
N SER A 585 0.39 -18.31 21.71
CA SER A 585 1.34 -18.87 22.67
C SER A 585 1.15 -20.39 22.82
N ALA A 586 -0.09 -20.86 22.91
CA ALA A 586 -0.40 -22.28 23.11
C ALA A 586 0.15 -23.18 21.98
N VAL A 587 -0.08 -22.80 20.71
CA VAL A 587 0.45 -23.56 19.56
C VAL A 587 1.95 -23.34 19.37
N TYR A 588 2.48 -22.15 19.66
CA TYR A 588 3.93 -21.92 19.65
C TYR A 588 4.65 -22.84 20.64
N ASP A 589 4.14 -22.94 21.86
CA ASP A 589 4.74 -23.74 22.94
C ASP A 589 4.59 -25.23 22.68
N LEU A 590 3.45 -25.66 22.12
CA LEU A 590 3.28 -27.03 21.62
C LEU A 590 4.32 -27.38 20.53
N PHE A 591 4.57 -26.49 19.57
CA PHE A 591 5.60 -26.72 18.55
C PHE A 591 7.03 -26.69 19.10
N LEU A 592 7.28 -25.92 20.16
CA LEU A 592 8.58 -25.90 20.85
C LEU A 592 8.82 -27.19 21.63
N GLU A 593 7.81 -27.72 22.32
CA GLU A 593 7.85 -29.01 23.03
C GLU A 593 7.98 -30.18 22.04
N LYS A 594 7.04 -30.28 21.09
CA LYS A 594 6.92 -31.40 20.14
C LYS A 594 7.94 -31.35 19.00
N ARG A 595 8.82 -30.34 18.95
CA ARG A 595 9.72 -30.06 17.82
C ARG A 595 10.40 -31.31 17.25
N LYS A 596 11.01 -32.11 18.13
CA LYS A 596 11.74 -33.33 17.75
C LYS A 596 10.79 -34.42 17.23
N GLU A 597 9.73 -34.71 17.98
CA GLU A 597 8.69 -35.72 17.69
C GLU A 597 8.00 -35.45 16.34
N TRP A 598 7.75 -34.17 16.01
CA TRP A 598 6.91 -33.79 14.88
C TRP A 598 7.67 -33.36 13.62
N PHE A 599 8.92 -32.90 13.73
CA PHE A 599 9.62 -32.27 12.59
C PHE A 599 11.04 -32.79 12.33
N ASP A 600 11.70 -33.42 13.31
CA ASP A 600 13.07 -33.94 13.18
C ASP A 600 13.13 -35.47 12.96
N GLU A 601 12.05 -36.21 13.24
CA GLU A 601 11.95 -37.68 13.07
C GLU A 601 11.13 -38.11 11.84
N ASP A 602 11.43 -39.29 11.29
CA ASP A 602 10.64 -39.95 10.24
C ASP A 602 9.26 -40.39 10.81
N GLY A 603 8.19 -40.35 10.01
CA GLY A 603 6.79 -40.42 10.49
C GLY A 603 6.21 -39.09 10.99
N GLY A 604 7.01 -38.02 10.95
CA GLY A 604 6.63 -36.67 11.39
C GLY A 604 5.62 -35.96 10.49
N VAL A 605 5.27 -34.72 10.87
CA VAL A 605 4.25 -33.87 10.22
C VAL A 605 4.51 -33.63 8.73
N PHE A 606 5.77 -33.62 8.28
CA PHE A 606 6.08 -33.43 6.86
C PHE A 606 5.56 -34.58 5.95
N GLU A 607 5.32 -35.78 6.49
CA GLU A 607 4.69 -36.87 5.72
C GLU A 607 3.21 -36.59 5.44
N ASP A 608 2.52 -35.83 6.30
CA ASP A 608 1.15 -35.38 6.04
C ASP A 608 1.07 -34.43 4.84
N PHE A 609 2.19 -33.81 4.43
CA PHE A 609 2.29 -32.97 3.24
C PHE A 609 2.98 -33.69 2.06
N ALA A 610 3.20 -35.01 2.13
CA ALA A 610 3.90 -35.76 1.07
C ALA A 610 3.23 -35.59 -0.31
N GLY A 611 4.03 -35.13 -1.28
CA GLY A 611 3.58 -34.80 -2.64
C GLY A 611 2.99 -33.39 -2.82
N ALA A 612 2.89 -32.58 -1.77
CA ALA A 612 2.42 -31.20 -1.88
C ALA A 612 3.38 -30.31 -2.68
N LYS A 613 2.82 -29.26 -3.30
CA LYS A 613 3.55 -28.14 -3.90
C LYS A 613 3.14 -26.84 -3.19
N SER A 614 4.11 -25.98 -2.89
CA SER A 614 3.91 -24.63 -2.37
C SER A 614 3.93 -23.62 -3.52
N ARG A 615 3.01 -22.65 -3.55
CA ARG A 615 3.01 -21.53 -4.50
C ARG A 615 4.11 -20.55 -4.12
N VAL A 616 4.93 -20.16 -5.09
CA VAL A 616 6.06 -19.26 -4.90
C VAL A 616 5.77 -17.92 -5.57
N LEU A 617 5.64 -16.87 -4.76
CA LEU A 617 5.35 -15.51 -5.22
C LEU A 617 6.63 -14.80 -5.70
N VAL A 618 7.09 -15.18 -6.89
CA VAL A 618 8.26 -14.59 -7.58
C VAL A 618 8.12 -13.07 -7.78
N ARG A 619 6.90 -12.59 -8.05
CA ARG A 619 6.56 -11.17 -8.15
C ARG A 619 5.11 -10.98 -7.73
N VAL A 620 4.79 -9.86 -7.06
CA VAL A 620 3.43 -9.58 -6.56
C VAL A 620 2.43 -9.36 -7.69
N THR A 621 1.20 -9.89 -7.53
CA THR A 621 0.12 -9.94 -8.53
C THR A 621 -0.18 -8.59 -9.19
N MET A 622 -0.20 -7.48 -8.43
CA MET A 622 -0.44 -6.13 -8.98
C MET A 622 0.53 -5.76 -10.11
N GLY A 623 1.78 -6.24 -10.05
CA GLY A 623 2.77 -6.01 -11.11
C GLY A 623 2.38 -6.67 -12.43
N TYR A 624 1.80 -7.87 -12.38
CA TYR A 624 1.25 -8.56 -13.55
C TYR A 624 -0.06 -7.93 -14.03
N GLY A 625 -0.97 -7.57 -13.12
CA GLY A 625 -2.23 -6.89 -13.45
C GLY A 625 -2.02 -5.57 -14.21
N TYR A 626 -0.98 -4.80 -13.85
CA TYR A 626 -0.57 -3.59 -14.56
C TYR A 626 -0.09 -3.85 -16.00
N LEU A 627 0.57 -5.00 -16.25
CA LEU A 627 0.97 -5.41 -17.61
C LEU A 627 -0.22 -5.98 -18.40
N LEU A 628 -1.06 -6.80 -17.79
CA LEU A 628 -2.27 -7.37 -18.41
C LEU A 628 -3.24 -6.27 -18.86
N ARG A 629 -3.47 -5.25 -18.03
CA ARG A 629 -4.28 -4.08 -18.43
C ARG A 629 -3.60 -3.22 -19.52
N ARG A 630 -2.31 -3.40 -19.80
CA ARG A 630 -1.59 -2.69 -20.86
C ARG A 630 -1.53 -3.45 -22.18
N VAL A 631 -1.46 -4.79 -22.20
CA VAL A 631 -1.35 -5.56 -23.48
C VAL A 631 -2.55 -5.37 -24.42
N SER A 632 -3.74 -5.02 -23.90
CA SER A 632 -4.92 -4.65 -24.69
C SER A 632 -4.97 -3.19 -25.18
N HIS A 633 -3.91 -2.39 -24.95
CA HIS A 633 -3.83 -1.05 -25.55
C HIS A 633 -3.69 -1.17 -27.08
N PRO A 634 -4.37 -0.32 -27.89
CA PRO A 634 -4.40 -0.47 -29.36
C PRO A 634 -3.02 -0.56 -30.02
N ASP A 635 -2.00 0.13 -29.50
CA ASP A 635 -0.63 0.09 -30.02
C ASP A 635 -0.01 -1.32 -29.94
N TYR A 636 -0.27 -2.05 -28.85
CA TYR A 636 0.21 -3.43 -28.64
C TYR A 636 -0.75 -4.49 -29.20
N GLY A 637 -1.88 -4.07 -29.78
CA GLY A 637 -2.80 -4.92 -30.53
C GLY A 637 -2.45 -5.05 -32.02
N ARG A 638 -1.52 -4.23 -32.53
CA ARG A 638 -1.19 -4.11 -33.97
C ARG A 638 -0.08 -5.04 -34.45
N ASP A 639 1.04 -5.14 -33.74
CA ASP A 639 2.13 -6.06 -34.04
C ASP A 639 2.71 -6.67 -32.76
N ALA A 640 3.04 -7.96 -32.79
CA ALA A 640 3.52 -8.67 -31.61
C ALA A 640 4.86 -8.12 -31.07
N LEU A 641 5.73 -7.56 -31.92
CA LEU A 641 7.03 -7.00 -31.48
C LEU A 641 6.86 -5.76 -30.60
N ASP A 642 5.81 -4.97 -30.82
CA ASP A 642 5.45 -3.86 -29.93
C ASP A 642 5.03 -4.37 -28.55
N ARG A 643 4.38 -5.53 -28.47
CA ARG A 643 4.01 -6.19 -27.22
C ARG A 643 5.21 -6.84 -26.51
N GLU A 644 6.14 -7.43 -27.25
CA GLU A 644 7.39 -7.94 -26.64
C GLU A 644 8.12 -6.83 -25.87
N TRP A 645 8.23 -5.64 -26.47
CA TRP A 645 8.80 -4.46 -25.81
C TRP A 645 8.03 -4.01 -24.56
N LEU A 646 6.71 -4.20 -24.50
CA LEU A 646 5.95 -3.96 -23.27
C LEU A 646 6.31 -5.00 -22.19
N LEU A 647 6.36 -6.28 -22.55
CA LEU A 647 6.69 -7.35 -21.60
C LEU A 647 8.15 -7.31 -21.12
N ASP A 648 9.04 -6.60 -21.81
CA ASP A 648 10.41 -6.36 -21.37
C ASP A 648 10.51 -5.52 -20.08
N HIS A 649 9.42 -4.93 -19.60
CA HIS A 649 9.34 -4.35 -18.24
C HIS A 649 9.57 -5.38 -17.12
N LEU A 650 9.42 -6.69 -17.39
CA LEU A 650 9.71 -7.75 -16.42
C LEU A 650 11.19 -7.81 -15.99
N TRP A 651 12.10 -7.21 -16.77
CA TRP A 651 13.53 -7.12 -16.43
C TRP A 651 13.86 -6.07 -15.36
N ILE A 652 12.88 -5.24 -14.95
CA ILE A 652 13.08 -4.26 -13.88
C ILE A 652 13.19 -5.04 -12.55
N GLY A 653 14.34 -4.89 -11.87
CA GLY A 653 14.72 -5.62 -10.66
C GLY A 653 15.54 -6.89 -10.90
N ALA A 654 15.91 -7.23 -12.15
CA ALA A 654 16.50 -8.54 -12.47
C ALA A 654 18.01 -8.70 -12.16
N ASP A 655 18.77 -7.61 -11.97
CA ASP A 655 20.15 -7.73 -11.47
C ASP A 655 20.15 -7.84 -9.94
N GLU A 656 19.14 -7.24 -9.30
CA GLU A 656 18.88 -7.17 -7.86
C GLU A 656 18.23 -8.46 -7.31
N GLN A 657 17.50 -9.19 -8.16
CA GLN A 657 16.86 -10.47 -7.82
C GLN A 657 17.15 -11.52 -8.91
N PRO A 658 18.25 -12.29 -8.81
CA PRO A 658 18.67 -13.27 -9.82
C PRO A 658 17.68 -14.43 -10.10
N LEU A 659 16.59 -14.53 -9.34
CA LEU A 659 15.48 -15.43 -9.64
C LEU A 659 14.65 -14.94 -10.84
N LEU A 660 14.47 -13.62 -11.00
CA LEU A 660 13.64 -13.04 -12.05
C LEU A 660 14.19 -13.36 -13.45
N GLU A 661 15.51 -13.31 -13.64
CA GLU A 661 16.13 -13.70 -14.92
C GLU A 661 15.83 -15.17 -15.30
N LYS A 662 15.57 -16.05 -14.32
CA LYS A 662 15.18 -17.45 -14.57
C LYS A 662 13.71 -17.61 -14.96
N THR A 663 12.82 -16.72 -14.50
CA THR A 663 11.35 -16.87 -14.61
C THR A 663 10.73 -16.06 -15.75
N ILE A 664 11.41 -15.01 -16.24
CA ILE A 664 10.90 -14.08 -17.27
C ILE A 664 10.38 -14.78 -18.54
N SER A 665 10.90 -15.96 -18.90
CA SER A 665 10.41 -16.72 -20.06
C SER A 665 8.97 -17.22 -19.84
N SER A 666 8.71 -17.86 -18.70
CA SER A 666 7.38 -18.36 -18.33
C SER A 666 6.42 -17.21 -18.00
N GLU A 667 6.93 -16.11 -17.40
CA GLU A 667 6.15 -14.89 -17.19
C GLU A 667 5.67 -14.28 -18.52
N ARG A 668 6.54 -14.20 -19.54
CA ARG A 668 6.15 -13.79 -20.90
C ARG A 668 5.14 -14.75 -21.52
N ALA A 669 5.32 -16.06 -21.35
CA ALA A 669 4.40 -17.06 -21.91
C ALA A 669 2.97 -16.94 -21.38
N ALA A 670 2.80 -16.79 -20.07
CA ALA A 670 1.49 -16.59 -19.44
C ALA A 670 0.86 -15.23 -19.81
N LEU A 671 1.61 -14.14 -19.73
CA LEU A 671 1.09 -12.79 -20.05
C LEU A 671 0.70 -12.63 -21.53
N ARG A 672 1.38 -13.32 -22.45
CA ARG A 672 1.01 -13.35 -23.89
C ARG A 672 -0.40 -13.90 -24.14
N ARG A 673 -0.89 -14.80 -23.28
CA ARG A 673 -2.22 -15.44 -23.37
C ARG A 673 -3.22 -14.94 -22.32
N TYR A 674 -2.92 -13.81 -21.69
CA TYR A 674 -3.73 -13.16 -20.64
C TYR A 674 -3.90 -13.97 -19.35
N ASP A 675 -2.99 -14.89 -19.05
CA ASP A 675 -2.86 -15.50 -17.72
C ASP A 675 -1.95 -14.65 -16.83
N TYR A 676 -2.20 -14.71 -15.52
CA TYR A 676 -1.22 -14.32 -14.52
C TYR A 676 -0.15 -15.43 -14.38
N PRO A 677 1.15 -15.11 -14.41
CA PRO A 677 2.20 -16.08 -14.11
C PRO A 677 2.02 -16.69 -12.72
N ILE A 678 2.24 -18.01 -12.62
CA ILE A 678 2.23 -18.77 -11.38
C ILE A 678 3.42 -19.73 -11.35
N PHE A 679 3.97 -19.96 -10.17
CA PHE A 679 5.11 -20.84 -9.93
C PHE A 679 4.89 -21.65 -8.67
N PHE A 680 5.36 -22.89 -8.69
CA PHE A 680 5.23 -23.86 -7.60
C PHE A 680 6.58 -24.51 -7.28
N ALA A 681 6.74 -24.95 -6.04
CA ALA A 681 7.86 -25.78 -5.59
C ALA A 681 7.32 -27.03 -4.87
N SER A 682 7.67 -28.22 -5.35
CA SER A 682 7.45 -29.45 -4.57
C SER A 682 8.21 -29.36 -3.25
N ILE A 683 7.57 -29.69 -2.12
CA ILE A 683 8.07 -29.23 -0.80
C ILE A 683 9.47 -29.71 -0.39
N GLY A 684 9.97 -30.82 -0.97
CA GLY A 684 11.34 -31.32 -0.80
C GLY A 684 12.33 -30.91 -1.89
N SER A 685 11.99 -29.95 -2.77
CA SER A 685 12.79 -29.55 -3.93
C SER A 685 13.23 -28.09 -3.89
N ARG A 686 14.35 -27.78 -4.56
CA ARG A 686 14.83 -26.40 -4.81
C ARG A 686 14.57 -25.93 -6.25
N ASP A 687 13.88 -26.74 -7.03
CA ASP A 687 13.43 -26.40 -8.39
C ASP A 687 12.08 -25.69 -8.32
N LEU A 688 11.85 -24.75 -9.23
CA LEU A 688 10.51 -24.26 -9.52
C LEU A 688 9.89 -25.04 -10.68
N GLU A 689 8.57 -25.04 -10.70
CA GLU A 689 7.70 -25.50 -11.78
C GLU A 689 6.79 -24.33 -12.13
N ASP A 690 6.73 -23.92 -13.39
CA ASP A 690 5.79 -22.89 -13.84
C ASP A 690 4.37 -23.46 -14.07
N GLY A 691 3.41 -22.56 -14.33
CA GLY A 691 2.01 -22.93 -14.54
C GLY A 691 1.74 -23.87 -15.73
N ASP A 692 2.71 -24.13 -16.61
CA ASP A 692 2.60 -25.07 -17.73
C ASP A 692 3.37 -26.38 -17.47
N GLY A 693 3.87 -26.58 -16.24
CA GLY A 693 4.71 -27.73 -15.86
C GLY A 693 6.20 -27.56 -16.20
N GLY A 694 6.63 -26.37 -16.64
CA GLY A 694 8.00 -26.07 -17.02
C GLY A 694 8.94 -26.02 -15.80
N ARG A 695 9.89 -26.96 -15.74
CA ARG A 695 10.84 -27.07 -14.62
C ARG A 695 12.03 -26.13 -14.76
N ILE A 696 12.21 -25.25 -13.78
CA ILE A 696 13.34 -24.31 -13.63
C ILE A 696 14.27 -24.86 -12.53
N PRO A 697 15.38 -25.54 -12.88
CA PRO A 697 16.18 -26.29 -11.92
C PRO A 697 17.05 -25.39 -11.03
N ARG A 698 17.09 -25.69 -9.73
CA ARG A 698 17.80 -24.93 -8.69
C ARG A 698 17.49 -23.42 -8.78
N ALA A 699 16.20 -23.14 -8.85
CA ALA A 699 15.65 -21.80 -8.81
C ALA A 699 15.84 -21.18 -7.41
N LEU A 700 15.47 -21.93 -6.37
CA LEU A 700 15.39 -21.51 -4.96
C LEU A 700 16.70 -21.72 -4.19
N PRO A 701 16.98 -20.90 -3.15
CA PRO A 701 18.14 -21.10 -2.27
C PRO A 701 17.97 -22.34 -1.38
N SER A 702 16.75 -22.59 -0.88
CA SER A 702 16.37 -23.75 -0.06
C SER A 702 15.00 -24.28 -0.48
N SER A 703 14.72 -25.54 -0.14
CA SER A 703 13.39 -26.14 -0.34
C SER A 703 12.40 -25.68 0.74
N PRO A 704 11.09 -25.74 0.47
CA PRO A 704 10.03 -25.48 1.46
C PRO A 704 10.26 -26.16 2.82
N ILE A 705 10.58 -27.46 2.87
CA ILE A 705 10.84 -28.18 4.14
C ILE A 705 12.11 -27.66 4.84
N GLU A 706 13.19 -27.39 4.09
CA GLU A 706 14.42 -26.80 4.67
C GLU A 706 14.14 -25.42 5.27
N ALA A 707 13.28 -24.61 4.63
CA ALA A 707 12.86 -23.32 5.16
C ALA A 707 12.02 -23.46 6.44
N VAL A 708 11.04 -24.36 6.49
CA VAL A 708 10.22 -24.60 7.70
C VAL A 708 11.07 -25.15 8.85
N ARG A 709 12.00 -26.09 8.58
CA ARG A 709 12.96 -26.57 9.59
C ARG A 709 13.88 -25.46 10.09
N ALA A 710 14.31 -24.52 9.25
CA ALA A 710 15.09 -23.35 9.68
C ALA A 710 14.28 -22.35 10.54
N ARG A 711 12.97 -22.21 10.29
CA ARG A 711 12.04 -21.41 11.10
C ARG A 711 11.87 -22.01 12.51
N LEU A 712 11.43 -23.27 12.58
CA LEU A 712 11.32 -24.04 13.83
C LEU A 712 12.67 -24.14 14.56
N GLY A 713 13.76 -24.13 13.79
CA GLY A 713 15.14 -24.01 14.25
C GLY A 713 15.38 -22.92 15.29
N ARG A 714 14.68 -21.78 15.17
CA ARG A 714 14.83 -20.57 16.00
C ARG A 714 13.80 -20.46 17.15
N PHE A 715 12.84 -21.37 17.25
CA PHE A 715 11.78 -21.28 18.24
C PHE A 715 12.35 -21.29 19.66
N SER A 716 11.91 -20.33 20.48
CA SER A 716 12.45 -20.08 21.82
C SER A 716 11.57 -19.07 22.58
N GLU A 717 11.72 -19.01 23.90
CA GLU A 717 11.09 -17.97 24.72
C GLU A 717 11.48 -16.53 24.34
N ASP A 718 12.58 -16.31 23.62
CA ASP A 718 12.96 -14.97 23.12
C ASP A 718 12.29 -14.64 21.79
N ASP A 719 12.23 -15.59 20.86
CA ASP A 719 11.47 -15.43 19.62
C ASP A 719 9.96 -15.30 19.92
N LYS A 720 9.38 -16.13 20.80
CA LYS A 720 7.97 -16.01 21.23
C LYS A 720 7.64 -14.61 21.74
N ARG A 721 8.47 -14.06 22.64
CA ARG A 721 8.30 -12.69 23.16
C ARG A 721 8.46 -11.62 22.08
N LYS A 722 9.36 -11.80 21.12
CA LYS A 722 9.51 -10.91 19.95
C LYS A 722 8.28 -10.93 19.05
N GLN A 723 7.78 -12.12 18.69
CA GLN A 723 6.57 -12.25 17.87
C GLN A 723 5.33 -11.67 18.57
N ILE A 724 5.15 -11.93 19.87
CA ILE A 724 4.05 -11.33 20.66
C ILE A 724 4.17 -9.80 20.74
N GLY A 725 5.39 -9.25 20.83
CA GLY A 725 5.62 -7.80 20.74
C GLY A 725 5.19 -7.21 19.40
N ILE A 726 5.44 -7.90 18.30
CA ILE A 726 5.01 -7.51 16.95
C ILE A 726 3.48 -7.62 16.80
N ILE A 727 2.86 -8.70 17.29
CA ILE A 727 1.38 -8.86 17.33
C ILE A 727 0.74 -7.67 18.07
N ARG A 728 1.19 -7.38 19.30
CA ARG A 728 0.66 -6.26 20.10
C ARG A 728 0.85 -4.91 19.38
N SER A 729 1.97 -4.73 18.69
CA SER A 729 2.29 -3.48 17.99
C SER A 729 1.48 -3.27 16.72
N THR A 730 1.38 -4.26 15.85
CA THR A 730 0.57 -4.19 14.61
C THR A 730 -0.91 -3.97 14.93
N LEU A 731 -1.44 -4.67 15.92
CA LEU A 731 -2.83 -4.50 16.36
C LEU A 731 -3.06 -3.13 17.01
N ALA A 732 -2.14 -2.63 17.84
CA ALA A 732 -2.21 -1.28 18.38
C ALA A 732 -2.08 -0.17 17.31
N ALA A 733 -1.48 -0.46 16.15
CA ALA A 733 -1.36 0.47 15.03
C ALA A 733 -2.66 0.65 14.23
N ASN A 734 -3.62 -0.27 14.37
CA ASN A 734 -4.86 -0.26 13.58
C ASN A 734 -5.66 1.03 13.78
N ARG A 735 -6.09 1.60 12.64
CA ARG A 735 -6.80 2.89 12.53
C ARG A 735 -8.22 2.85 13.05
N LYS A 736 -8.92 1.74 12.78
CA LYS A 736 -10.38 1.58 12.88
C LYS A 736 -10.77 0.97 14.23
N ASP A 737 -9.97 0.01 14.71
CA ASP A 737 -10.06 -0.53 16.06
C ASP A 737 -9.34 0.39 17.04
N ARG A 738 -10.06 1.01 17.98
CA ARG A 738 -9.47 1.91 18.99
C ARG A 738 -10.00 1.65 20.38
N VAL A 739 -9.14 1.89 21.36
CA VAL A 739 -9.48 1.92 22.78
C VAL A 739 -9.02 3.24 23.38
N ALA A 740 -9.60 3.65 24.50
CA ALA A 740 -9.14 4.83 25.23
C ALA A 740 -7.67 4.69 25.65
N LEU A 741 -6.91 5.79 25.68
CA LEU A 741 -5.54 5.80 26.17
C LEU A 741 -5.50 5.22 27.60
N ARG A 742 -4.65 4.19 27.82
CA ARG A 742 -4.41 3.57 29.13
C ARG A 742 -3.79 4.61 30.07
N ARG A 743 -4.63 5.26 30.87
CA ARG A 743 -4.18 6.11 31.97
C ARG A 743 -3.71 5.25 33.14
N HIS A 744 -2.69 5.73 33.83
CA HIS A 744 -2.20 5.16 35.09
C HIS A 744 -2.40 6.14 36.24
N THR A 745 -2.31 5.63 37.48
CA THR A 745 -2.47 6.46 38.68
C THR A 745 -1.09 6.80 39.24
N VAL A 746 -0.75 8.09 39.26
CA VAL A 746 0.43 8.62 39.96
C VAL A 746 -0.01 9.14 41.32
N LEU A 747 0.41 8.47 42.40
CA LEU A 747 0.19 8.95 43.77
C LEU A 747 1.51 9.54 44.30
N PRO A 748 1.53 10.80 44.80
CA PRO A 748 2.74 11.37 45.38
C PRO A 748 3.18 10.57 46.63
N ALA A 749 4.40 10.03 46.61
CA ALA A 749 4.94 9.16 47.66
C ALA A 749 6.07 9.88 48.42
N ALA A 750 5.97 9.94 49.75
CA ALA A 750 6.92 10.71 50.57
C ALA A 750 8.32 10.08 50.58
N GLY A 751 9.36 10.88 50.33
CA GLY A 751 10.74 10.42 50.33
C GLY A 751 11.73 11.43 49.77
N SER A 752 13.02 11.07 49.80
CA SER A 752 14.07 11.80 49.08
C SER A 752 13.94 11.60 47.57
N PHE A 753 14.66 12.42 46.78
CA PHE A 753 14.60 12.36 45.33
C PHE A 753 15.14 11.00 44.80
N PRO A 754 14.40 10.26 43.94
CA PRO A 754 14.64 8.83 43.70
C PRO A 754 15.76 8.50 42.69
N ALA A 755 16.87 9.25 42.67
CA ALA A 755 17.95 9.12 41.67
C ALA A 755 18.40 7.67 41.41
N LYS A 756 18.59 6.85 42.46
CA LYS A 756 18.98 5.44 42.32
C LYS A 756 17.90 4.52 41.70
N ARG A 757 16.61 4.86 41.82
CA ARG A 757 15.51 4.13 41.16
C ARG A 757 15.36 4.61 39.71
N LEU A 758 15.56 5.91 39.46
CA LEU A 758 15.59 6.50 38.12
C LEU A 758 16.70 5.90 37.25
N LEU A 759 17.91 5.67 37.79
CA LEU A 759 18.98 4.95 37.07
C LEU A 759 18.57 3.53 36.68
N LYS A 760 17.83 2.79 37.53
CA LYS A 760 17.30 1.46 37.19
C LYS A 760 16.19 1.49 36.13
N ILE A 761 15.46 2.60 36.02
CA ILE A 761 14.49 2.81 34.94
C ILE A 761 15.21 3.02 33.60
N ALA A 762 16.32 3.77 33.60
CA ALA A 762 17.19 3.88 32.43
C ALA A 762 17.86 2.54 32.07
N GLU A 763 18.35 1.78 33.05
CA GLU A 763 18.89 0.43 32.88
C GLU A 763 17.88 -0.50 32.17
N ARG A 764 16.65 -0.61 32.68
CA ARG A 764 15.55 -1.37 32.04
C ARG A 764 15.20 -0.89 30.63
N ALA A 765 15.27 0.43 30.39
CA ALA A 765 15.02 0.99 29.06
C ALA A 765 16.13 0.61 28.06
N LYS A 766 17.38 0.55 28.52
CA LYS A 766 18.53 0.07 27.74
C LYS A 766 18.41 -1.44 27.45
N GLU A 767 18.09 -2.26 28.45
CA GLU A 767 17.84 -3.70 28.27
C GLU A 767 16.72 -4.01 27.25
N TYR A 768 15.67 -3.17 27.20
CA TYR A 768 14.63 -3.27 26.18
C TYR A 768 15.20 -3.03 24.78
N LEU A 769 15.99 -1.97 24.60
CA LEU A 769 16.55 -1.58 23.30
C LEU A 769 17.59 -2.56 22.80
N GLU A 770 18.46 -3.09 23.67
CA GLU A 770 19.42 -4.15 23.30
C GLU A 770 18.72 -5.44 22.85
N ARG A 771 17.65 -5.84 23.53
CA ARG A 771 16.88 -7.05 23.21
C ARG A 771 16.06 -6.94 21.92
N THR A 772 15.64 -5.72 21.57
CA THR A 772 14.81 -5.41 20.39
C THR A 772 15.63 -4.89 19.20
N ALA A 773 16.95 -4.75 19.35
CA ALA A 773 17.85 -4.38 18.27
C ALA A 773 17.90 -5.44 17.16
N ILE A 774 17.88 -4.99 15.92
CA ILE A 774 18.03 -5.79 14.71
C ILE A 774 19.34 -5.37 14.03
N GLU A 775 20.33 -6.23 14.10
CA GLU A 775 21.67 -5.99 13.53
C GLU A 775 21.81 -6.62 12.15
N GLY A 776 22.54 -5.94 11.26
CA GLY A 776 23.14 -6.50 10.06
C GLY A 776 24.63 -6.18 9.97
N GLU A 777 25.19 -6.35 8.77
CA GLU A 777 26.53 -5.88 8.42
C GLU A 777 26.58 -4.35 8.42
N ASP A 778 25.72 -3.70 7.62
CA ASP A 778 25.71 -2.25 7.40
C ASP A 778 25.22 -1.38 8.58
N GLY A 779 24.55 -1.96 9.58
CA GLY A 779 23.96 -1.16 10.66
C GLY A 779 23.10 -1.91 11.67
N VAL A 780 22.44 -1.15 12.54
CA VAL A 780 21.44 -1.64 13.49
C VAL A 780 20.20 -0.75 13.46
N GLY A 781 19.03 -1.36 13.55
CA GLY A 781 17.76 -0.66 13.66
C GLY A 781 16.79 -1.38 14.59
N TRP A 782 15.55 -0.88 14.63
CA TRP A 782 14.47 -1.41 15.44
C TRP A 782 13.16 -1.35 14.64
N LEU A 783 12.19 -2.18 14.98
CA LEU A 783 10.79 -2.01 14.56
C LEU A 783 10.02 -1.25 15.66
N GLY A 784 9.05 -0.43 15.27
CA GLY A 784 8.24 0.30 16.25
C GLY A 784 7.09 1.08 15.64
N LEU A 785 6.28 1.68 16.50
CA LEU A 785 5.18 2.56 16.09
C LEU A 785 5.70 3.94 15.68
N ARG A 786 5.66 4.23 14.39
CA ARG A 786 5.82 5.57 13.81
C ARG A 786 4.48 6.31 13.87
N ILE A 787 4.51 7.63 14.09
CA ILE A 787 3.33 8.49 13.99
C ILE A 787 3.30 9.12 12.60
N GLY A 788 2.23 8.86 11.85
CA GLY A 788 1.89 9.54 10.62
C GLY A 788 1.69 11.04 10.86
N THR A 789 2.09 11.88 9.91
CA THR A 789 2.41 13.30 10.20
C THR A 789 1.19 14.23 10.27
N VAL A 790 0.07 13.75 10.82
CA VAL A 790 -1.16 14.50 11.14
C VAL A 790 -1.41 14.43 12.65
N ILE A 791 -0.62 15.17 13.43
CA ILE A 791 -0.66 15.21 14.91
C ILE A 791 -1.91 15.99 15.44
N PHE A 792 -2.84 16.36 14.55
CA PHE A 792 -3.88 17.36 14.78
C PHE A 792 -5.32 16.84 14.64
N SER A 793 -5.50 15.67 14.04
CA SER A 793 -6.75 14.91 13.98
C SER A 793 -6.37 13.45 13.76
N GLU A 794 -6.67 12.60 14.73
CA GLU A 794 -6.47 11.14 14.68
C GLU A 794 -5.02 10.74 14.33
N ALA A 795 -4.15 10.71 15.35
CA ALA A 795 -2.74 10.33 15.16
C ALA A 795 -2.64 8.89 14.63
N GLU A 796 -2.35 8.77 13.34
CA GLU A 796 -2.26 7.50 12.66
C GLU A 796 -0.96 6.79 13.03
N TYR A 797 -1.04 5.58 13.57
CA TYR A 797 0.12 4.76 13.85
C TYR A 797 0.44 3.83 12.67
N ASP A 798 1.71 3.43 12.56
CA ASP A 798 2.21 2.52 11.53
C ASP A 798 3.38 1.71 12.11
N PHE A 799 3.40 0.38 11.92
CA PHE A 799 4.42 -0.49 12.51
C PHE A 799 5.46 -0.90 11.47
N GLN A 800 6.59 -0.20 11.49
CA GLN A 800 7.61 -0.22 10.44
C GLN A 800 9.02 -0.15 11.07
N PRO A 801 10.09 -0.31 10.27
CA PRO A 801 11.44 0.06 10.69
C PRO A 801 11.47 1.53 11.12
N LEU A 802 12.18 1.80 12.22
CA LEU A 802 12.36 3.17 12.69
C LEU A 802 13.09 4.01 11.63
N TRP A 803 12.55 5.19 11.35
CA TRP A 803 13.13 6.13 10.40
C TRP A 803 14.35 6.85 11.00
N ILE A 804 14.99 7.75 10.24
CA ILE A 804 16.22 8.45 10.64
C ILE A 804 16.00 9.53 11.72
N ASP A 805 14.76 9.86 12.04
CA ASP A 805 14.38 11.04 12.81
C ASP A 805 14.74 10.96 14.31
N LEU A 806 14.64 12.09 15.02
CA LEU A 806 14.91 12.18 16.46
C LEU A 806 13.65 11.95 17.31
N TYR A 807 12.45 12.08 16.74
CA TYR A 807 11.18 11.95 17.46
C TYR A 807 10.87 10.50 17.82
N SER A 808 10.74 9.64 16.81
CA SER A 808 10.46 8.21 16.89
C SER A 808 11.59 7.36 16.33
N GLY A 809 12.50 7.96 15.55
CA GLY A 809 13.52 7.26 14.78
C GLY A 809 14.78 6.81 15.53
N VAL A 810 15.70 6.20 14.78
CA VAL A 810 16.96 5.61 15.30
C VAL A 810 17.90 6.63 15.91
N THR A 811 17.89 7.88 15.44
CA THR A 811 18.69 8.96 16.02
C THR A 811 18.27 9.25 17.46
N GLY A 812 16.97 9.16 17.76
CA GLY A 812 16.43 9.29 19.12
C GLY A 812 16.86 8.14 20.04
N VAL A 813 16.92 6.91 19.51
CA VAL A 813 17.40 5.71 20.23
C VAL A 813 18.91 5.82 20.52
N ALA A 814 19.71 6.20 19.52
CA ALA A 814 21.15 6.38 19.66
C ALA A 814 21.52 7.45 20.70
N LEU A 815 20.77 8.56 20.77
CA LEU A 815 20.98 9.61 21.78
C LEU A 815 20.84 9.08 23.21
N PHE A 816 19.84 8.24 23.47
CA PHE A 816 19.67 7.65 24.80
C PHE A 816 20.76 6.62 25.12
N LEU A 817 21.06 5.71 24.19
CA LEU A 817 22.10 4.68 24.41
C LEU A 817 23.49 5.31 24.64
N ALA A 818 23.83 6.38 23.92
CA ALA A 818 25.05 7.15 24.14
C ALA A 818 25.08 7.85 25.50
N ALA A 819 23.96 8.41 25.95
CA ALA A 819 23.86 9.05 27.26
C ALA A 819 23.97 8.04 28.41
N TRP A 820 23.34 6.86 28.26
CA TRP A 820 23.49 5.76 29.20
C TRP A 820 24.93 5.25 29.26
N SER A 821 25.57 5.00 28.11
CA SER A 821 26.99 4.62 28.02
C SER A 821 27.88 5.65 28.74
N LYS A 822 27.69 6.96 28.46
CA LYS A 822 28.45 8.04 29.10
C LYS A 822 28.33 8.09 30.62
N THR A 823 27.22 7.59 31.16
CA THR A 823 26.95 7.56 32.61
C THR A 823 27.43 6.28 33.28
N SER A 824 27.31 5.14 32.60
CA SER A 824 27.51 3.80 33.17
C SER A 824 28.85 3.14 32.80
N GLY A 825 29.49 3.56 31.71
CA GLY A 825 30.60 2.84 31.08
C GLY A 825 30.16 1.64 30.22
N ASP A 826 28.87 1.48 29.92
CA ASP A 826 28.36 0.37 29.13
C ASP A 826 28.77 0.46 27.65
N ALA A 827 29.70 -0.41 27.25
CA ALA A 827 30.30 -0.44 25.92
C ALA A 827 29.35 -0.99 24.83
N ARG A 828 28.33 -1.77 25.19
CA ARG A 828 27.36 -2.32 24.22
C ARG A 828 26.36 -1.26 23.76
N SER A 829 25.92 -0.40 24.67
CA SER A 829 25.14 0.81 24.35
C SER A 829 25.93 1.78 23.48
N GLU A 830 27.25 1.87 23.71
CA GLU A 830 28.16 2.66 22.86
C GLU A 830 28.24 2.09 21.44
N GLU A 831 28.50 0.79 21.31
CA GLU A 831 28.53 0.07 20.03
C GLU A 831 27.24 0.29 19.24
N LEU A 832 26.08 0.05 19.87
CA LEU A 832 24.77 0.20 19.26
C LEU A 832 24.47 1.65 18.86
N ALA A 833 24.81 2.63 19.70
CA ALA A 833 24.64 4.05 19.36
C ALA A 833 25.48 4.47 18.15
N ARG A 834 26.76 4.05 18.10
CA ARG A 834 27.63 4.32 16.94
C ARG A 834 27.14 3.56 15.69
N LYS A 835 26.72 2.29 15.82
CA LYS A 835 26.23 1.46 14.70
C LYS A 835 24.89 1.95 14.14
N ALA A 836 24.02 2.53 14.96
CA ALA A 836 22.74 3.11 14.53
C ALA A 836 22.88 4.43 13.77
N LEU A 837 23.94 5.20 14.02
CA LEU A 837 24.19 6.46 13.33
C LEU A 837 25.03 6.29 12.05
N ARG A 838 25.90 5.26 11.96
CA ARG A 838 26.63 4.94 10.71
C ARG A 838 25.72 4.55 9.55
N SER A 839 24.58 3.89 9.82
CA SER A 839 23.60 3.58 8.76
C SER A 839 22.92 4.81 8.14
N LEU A 840 23.20 6.02 8.64
CA LEU A 840 22.74 7.28 8.06
C LEU A 840 23.70 7.83 6.97
N GLU A 841 24.91 7.29 6.83
CA GLU A 841 25.95 7.88 5.97
C GLU A 841 25.56 7.92 4.48
N SER A 842 24.99 6.83 3.93
CA SER A 842 24.46 6.80 2.57
C SER A 842 23.27 7.76 2.38
N LEU A 843 22.33 7.74 3.33
CA LEU A 843 21.11 8.55 3.29
C LEU A 843 21.38 10.07 3.34
N VAL A 844 22.48 10.50 3.96
CA VAL A 844 22.92 11.91 3.97
C VAL A 844 23.40 12.39 2.59
N GLU A 845 23.88 11.49 1.74
CA GLU A 845 24.44 11.83 0.42
C GLU A 845 23.44 11.61 -0.72
N GLU A 846 22.60 10.57 -0.64
CA GLU A 846 21.59 10.23 -1.65
C GLU A 846 20.38 11.16 -1.65
N LYS A 847 19.89 11.56 -2.84
CA LYS A 847 18.60 12.24 -2.96
C LYS A 847 17.46 11.22 -2.88
N LEU A 848 16.67 11.28 -1.81
CA LEU A 848 15.52 10.41 -1.61
C LEU A 848 14.38 10.78 -2.59
N GLU A 849 14.20 10.00 -3.66
CA GLU A 849 13.10 10.23 -4.60
C GLU A 849 11.75 9.87 -3.97
N GLY A 850 10.72 10.70 -4.23
CA GLY A 850 9.37 10.51 -3.68
C GLY A 850 9.17 10.90 -2.20
N VAL A 851 10.23 11.23 -1.46
CA VAL A 851 10.15 11.63 -0.04
C VAL A 851 10.16 13.17 0.09
N GLU A 852 9.29 13.72 0.94
CA GLU A 852 9.37 15.14 1.31
C GLU A 852 10.49 15.36 2.35
N GLU A 853 11.57 16.03 1.96
CA GLU A 853 12.65 16.37 2.89
C GLU A 853 12.21 17.49 3.86
N ARG A 854 12.29 17.22 5.17
CA ARG A 854 11.95 18.20 6.23
C ARG A 854 13.18 18.64 7.01
N LEU A 855 13.08 19.83 7.60
CA LEU A 855 14.17 20.46 8.37
C LEU A 855 13.98 20.38 9.88
N GLY A 856 12.84 19.86 10.35
CA GLY A 856 12.43 19.92 11.76
C GLY A 856 13.47 19.39 12.75
N GLY A 857 13.41 19.94 13.97
CA GLY A 857 14.31 19.58 15.07
C GLY A 857 14.00 18.22 15.69
N PHE A 858 12.89 17.58 15.30
CA PHE A 858 12.54 16.23 15.72
C PHE A 858 12.14 15.33 14.53
N ASP A 859 11.26 15.81 13.63
CA ASP A 859 10.93 15.23 12.33
C ASP A 859 11.65 16.02 11.21
N GLY A 860 12.83 15.54 10.81
CA GLY A 860 13.62 16.13 9.75
C GLY A 860 15.13 16.16 10.02
N TRP A 861 15.88 16.70 9.07
CA TRP A 861 17.34 16.75 9.09
C TRP A 861 17.92 17.59 10.24
N GLY A 862 17.16 18.53 10.82
CA GLY A 862 17.57 19.25 12.03
C GLY A 862 17.70 18.31 13.24
N GLY A 863 16.75 17.38 13.42
CA GLY A 863 16.83 16.35 14.45
C GLY A 863 18.02 15.40 14.25
N VAL A 864 18.32 15.05 13.00
CA VAL A 864 19.51 14.26 12.63
C VAL A 864 20.80 15.01 13.01
N LEU A 865 20.92 16.28 12.60
CA LEU A 865 22.08 17.12 12.94
C LEU A 865 22.28 17.25 14.45
N TYR A 866 21.21 17.49 15.21
CA TYR A 866 21.27 17.57 16.66
C TYR A 866 21.73 16.24 17.28
N GLY A 867 21.15 15.11 16.85
CA GLY A 867 21.52 13.79 17.38
C GLY A 867 22.97 13.41 17.10
N LEU A 868 23.45 13.62 15.88
CA LEU A 868 24.86 13.41 15.50
C LEU A 868 25.80 14.26 16.36
N THR A 869 25.47 15.54 16.55
CA THR A 869 26.24 16.48 17.38
C THR A 869 26.27 16.04 18.85
N ALA A 870 25.10 15.71 19.40
CA ALA A 870 24.95 15.33 20.80
C ALA A 870 25.63 13.99 21.12
N VAL A 871 25.48 12.98 20.26
CA VAL A 871 26.15 11.67 20.42
C VAL A 871 27.65 11.79 20.18
N GLY A 872 28.09 12.56 19.17
CA GLY A 872 29.51 12.87 18.95
C GLY A 872 30.17 13.52 20.17
N ARG A 873 29.46 14.42 20.88
CA ARG A 873 29.92 15.01 22.14
C ARG A 873 29.91 14.04 23.32
N LEU A 874 28.87 13.22 23.46
CA LEU A 874 28.77 12.23 24.55
C LEU A 874 29.87 11.17 24.43
N LEU A 875 30.09 10.63 23.23
CA LEU A 875 31.02 9.52 22.96
C LEU A 875 32.43 9.97 22.55
N THR A 876 32.65 11.27 22.32
CA THR A 876 33.90 11.83 21.76
C THR A 876 34.24 11.15 20.42
N ASP A 877 33.37 11.34 19.43
CA ASP A 877 33.44 10.70 18.11
C ASP A 877 33.56 11.72 16.96
N ASP A 878 34.78 11.87 16.43
CA ASP A 878 35.06 12.76 15.30
C ASP A 878 34.38 12.32 13.99
N SER A 879 34.05 11.03 13.84
CA SER A 879 33.34 10.54 12.64
C SER A 879 31.89 11.04 12.60
N LEU A 880 31.24 11.13 13.76
CA LEU A 880 29.90 11.69 13.87
C LEU A 880 29.88 13.21 13.67
N PHE A 881 30.95 13.92 14.05
CA PHE A 881 31.10 15.34 13.70
C PHE A 881 31.33 15.55 12.20
N ALA A 882 32.10 14.66 11.54
CA ALA A 882 32.23 14.68 10.08
C ALA A 882 30.90 14.40 9.37
N LEU A 883 30.08 13.47 9.87
CA LEU A 883 28.73 13.20 9.35
C LEU A 883 27.74 14.35 9.62
N ALA A 884 27.85 15.01 10.78
CA ALA A 884 27.09 16.22 11.10
C ALA A 884 27.41 17.36 10.11
N ALA A 885 28.67 17.53 9.73
CA ALA A 885 29.06 18.51 8.69
C ALA A 885 28.47 18.19 7.31
N ARG A 886 28.40 16.91 6.90
CA ARG A 886 27.70 16.49 5.66
C ARG A 886 26.18 16.75 5.76
N THR A 887 25.59 16.50 6.92
CA THR A 887 24.17 16.77 7.22
C THR A 887 23.85 18.27 7.16
N LEU A 888 24.73 19.14 7.67
CA LEU A 888 24.61 20.59 7.55
C LEU A 888 24.56 21.03 6.08
N ALA A 889 25.50 20.56 5.25
CA ALA A 889 25.51 20.88 3.83
C ALA A 889 24.22 20.42 3.12
N ARG A 890 23.63 19.29 3.54
CA ARG A 890 22.31 18.84 3.04
C ARG A 890 21.19 19.81 3.44
N ILE A 891 21.13 20.22 4.71
CA ILE A 891 20.16 21.21 5.24
C ILE A 891 20.21 22.50 4.41
N GLU A 892 21.40 23.02 4.09
CA GLU A 892 21.56 24.27 3.34
C GLU A 892 20.90 24.27 1.94
N ARG A 893 20.86 23.09 1.28
CA ARG A 893 20.15 22.89 0.01
C ARG A 893 18.64 22.90 0.15
N ILE A 894 18.11 22.48 1.31
CA ILE A 894 16.68 22.28 1.57
C ILE A 894 16.03 23.58 2.12
N ILE A 895 16.80 24.49 2.72
CA ILE A 895 16.31 25.80 3.21
C ILE A 895 15.42 26.58 2.20
N PRO A 896 15.70 26.62 0.88
CA PRO A 896 14.82 27.27 -0.10
C PRO A 896 13.42 26.65 -0.23
N GLU A 897 13.23 25.40 0.18
CA GLU A 897 11.99 24.63 0.04
C GLU A 897 11.19 24.53 1.37
N VAL A 898 11.61 25.22 2.43
CA VAL A 898 10.98 25.14 3.76
C VAL A 898 9.54 25.67 3.77
N LYS A 899 8.62 24.86 4.32
CA LYS A 899 7.16 25.14 4.40
C LYS A 899 6.64 25.29 5.82
N THR A 900 7.38 24.76 6.80
CA THR A 900 6.96 24.57 8.20
C THR A 900 7.77 25.48 9.13
N ALA A 901 7.11 26.07 10.13
CA ALA A 901 7.73 27.04 11.04
C ALA A 901 8.16 26.43 12.40
N ASP A 902 7.59 25.30 12.80
CA ASP A 902 7.61 24.84 14.18
C ASP A 902 8.87 24.07 14.65
N ILE A 903 8.85 23.58 15.89
CA ILE A 903 9.97 22.87 16.51
C ILE A 903 10.07 21.42 16.00
N ILE A 904 8.95 20.72 15.84
CA ILE A 904 8.96 19.31 15.42
C ILE A 904 9.40 19.18 13.97
N THR A 905 8.73 19.88 13.05
CA THR A 905 8.78 19.66 11.59
C THR A 905 9.45 20.80 10.81
N GLY A 906 9.74 21.94 11.47
CA GLY A 906 10.02 23.21 10.80
C GLY A 906 11.26 23.98 11.21
N ALA A 907 11.30 25.21 10.73
CA ALA A 907 12.46 26.11 10.80
C ALA A 907 12.92 26.43 12.24
N ALA A 908 12.01 26.53 13.22
CA ALA A 908 12.40 26.79 14.61
C ALA A 908 13.21 25.65 15.22
N GLY A 909 12.85 24.39 14.93
CA GLY A 909 13.62 23.22 15.37
C GLY A 909 14.98 23.14 14.69
N ALA A 910 15.03 23.42 13.38
CA ALA A 910 16.26 23.50 12.60
C ALA A 910 17.24 24.53 13.20
N ILE A 911 16.76 25.74 13.53
CA ILE A 911 17.57 26.80 14.16
C ILE A 911 18.20 26.32 15.46
N LEU A 912 17.44 25.67 16.35
CA LEU A 912 18.00 25.18 17.62
C LEU A 912 19.07 24.11 17.41
N ALA A 913 18.87 23.19 16.47
CA ALA A 913 19.87 22.17 16.11
C ALA A 913 21.16 22.79 15.53
N LEU A 914 21.03 23.79 14.65
CA LEU A 914 22.17 24.53 14.08
C LEU A 914 22.95 25.30 15.16
N LEU A 915 22.24 25.96 16.08
CA LEU A 915 22.85 26.64 17.24
C LEU A 915 23.44 25.67 18.27
N ALA A 916 23.06 24.39 18.25
CA ALA A 916 23.67 23.33 19.05
C ALA A 916 24.95 22.79 18.39
N TYR A 917 24.94 22.59 17.06
CA TYR A 917 26.13 22.24 16.27
C TYR A 917 27.26 23.27 16.49
N ASP A 918 27.00 24.55 16.26
CA ASP A 918 27.99 25.63 16.41
C ASP A 918 28.55 25.71 17.85
N ALA A 919 27.69 25.48 18.86
CA ALA A 919 28.09 25.54 20.27
C ALA A 919 28.95 24.35 20.73
N VAL A 920 28.90 23.23 20.02
CA VAL A 920 29.71 22.03 20.31
C VAL A 920 31.00 22.01 19.50
N THR A 921 30.95 22.37 18.21
CA THR A 921 32.12 22.34 17.32
C THR A 921 33.01 23.58 17.44
N GLY A 922 32.44 24.72 17.87
CA GLY A 922 33.09 26.03 17.79
C GLY A 922 33.19 26.59 16.36
N GLU A 923 32.68 25.87 15.35
CA GLU A 923 32.62 26.32 13.97
C GLU A 923 31.31 27.08 13.74
N ALA A 924 31.36 28.37 13.40
CA ALA A 924 30.18 29.19 13.12
C ALA A 924 29.54 28.90 11.74
N ARG A 925 29.47 27.62 11.34
CA ARG A 925 28.96 27.19 10.02
C ARG A 925 27.44 27.10 9.98
N GLY A 926 26.81 26.58 11.05
CA GLY A 926 25.36 26.53 11.19
C GLY A 926 24.72 27.92 11.35
N HIS A 927 25.47 28.90 11.86
CA HIS A 927 25.05 30.29 12.03
C HIS A 927 24.37 30.90 10.80
N ALA A 928 24.99 30.76 9.62
CA ALA A 928 24.47 31.34 8.37
C ALA A 928 23.15 30.66 7.92
N ALA A 929 23.05 29.34 8.09
CA ALA A 929 21.82 28.59 7.87
C ALA A 929 20.72 28.99 8.86
N ALA A 930 21.08 29.19 10.13
CA ALA A 930 20.16 29.58 11.20
C ALA A 930 19.59 31.00 10.97
N VAL A 931 20.43 31.96 10.52
CA VAL A 931 19.97 33.30 10.11
C VAL A 931 18.97 33.22 8.95
N ARG A 932 19.26 32.46 7.89
CA ARG A 932 18.34 32.28 6.74
C ARG A 932 16.98 31.70 7.15
N LEU A 933 16.97 30.79 8.13
CA LEU A 933 15.75 30.21 8.71
C LEU A 933 15.03 31.19 9.65
N GLY A 934 15.76 31.99 10.42
CA GLY A 934 15.21 33.10 11.20
C GLY A 934 14.51 34.13 10.32
N GLU A 935 15.10 34.49 9.18
CA GLU A 935 14.49 35.37 8.19
C GLU A 935 13.22 34.79 7.56
N TYR A 936 13.16 33.46 7.37
CA TYR A 936 11.92 32.78 6.98
C TYR A 936 10.84 32.91 8.08
N LEU A 937 11.18 32.71 9.35
CA LEU A 937 10.25 32.86 10.47
C LEU A 937 9.73 34.30 10.60
N VAL A 938 10.61 35.31 10.57
CA VAL A 938 10.22 36.73 10.61
C VAL A 938 9.30 37.08 9.43
N ARG A 939 9.61 36.60 8.22
CA ARG A 939 8.82 36.84 7.00
C ARG A 939 7.46 36.13 6.99
N THR A 940 7.30 35.03 7.74
CA THR A 940 6.06 34.23 7.80
C THR A 940 5.22 34.46 9.05
N ALA A 941 5.67 35.34 9.95
CA ALA A 941 4.94 35.73 11.14
C ALA A 941 3.65 36.49 10.78
N LEU A 942 2.52 36.10 11.37
CA LEU A 942 1.21 36.71 11.14
C LEU A 942 0.83 37.61 12.33
N PRO A 943 0.59 38.92 12.11
CA PRO A 943 0.06 39.81 13.14
C PRO A 943 -1.25 39.30 13.75
N GLN A 944 -1.29 39.27 15.09
CA GLN A 944 -2.47 38.91 15.88
C GLN A 944 -3.04 40.14 16.60
N LYS A 945 -4.14 39.99 17.34
CA LYS A 945 -4.71 41.09 18.14
C LYS A 945 -3.71 41.66 19.17
N ARG A 946 -2.76 40.83 19.62
CA ARG A 946 -1.57 41.19 20.39
C ARG A 946 -0.50 40.13 20.05
N GLY A 947 0.73 40.56 19.81
CA GLY A 947 1.84 39.68 19.42
C GLY A 947 1.79 39.17 17.97
N LEU A 948 2.71 38.24 17.69
CA LEU A 948 2.88 37.54 16.42
C LEU A 948 2.66 36.04 16.62
N ALA A 949 2.16 35.35 15.59
CA ALA A 949 2.04 33.89 15.60
C ALA A 949 2.17 33.32 14.19
N TRP A 950 2.43 32.02 14.07
CA TRP A 950 2.60 31.34 12.78
C TRP A 950 1.41 30.41 12.51
N LYS A 951 1.02 30.31 11.24
CA LYS A 951 0.00 29.34 10.84
C LYS A 951 0.63 27.95 10.77
N GLY A 952 0.22 27.06 11.68
CA GLY A 952 0.48 25.63 11.61
C GLY A 952 -0.57 24.88 10.77
N HIS A 953 -0.81 23.62 11.11
CA HIS A 953 -1.77 22.74 10.43
C HIS A 953 -3.25 23.08 10.74
N SER A 954 -3.50 23.90 11.76
CA SER A 954 -4.82 24.31 12.25
C SER A 954 -5.38 25.57 11.56
N THR A 955 -6.68 25.82 11.74
CA THR A 955 -7.37 27.03 11.23
C THR A 955 -6.92 28.32 11.90
N GLU A 956 -6.46 28.25 13.16
CA GLU A 956 -5.88 29.35 13.94
C GLU A 956 -4.46 28.99 14.42
N PRO A 957 -3.54 29.97 14.55
CA PRO A 957 -2.25 29.77 15.22
C PRO A 957 -2.41 29.25 16.66
N ILE A 958 -1.61 28.25 17.04
CA ILE A 958 -1.74 27.58 18.35
C ILE A 958 -0.69 28.02 19.37
N CYS A 959 -1.01 27.78 20.64
CA CYS A 959 -0.13 27.91 21.80
C CYS A 959 0.79 26.68 21.93
N GLY A 960 1.88 26.80 22.68
CA GLY A 960 2.71 25.65 23.10
C GLY A 960 4.09 25.56 22.43
N PHE A 961 4.87 24.55 22.81
CA PHE A 961 6.29 24.45 22.43
C PHE A 961 6.52 23.68 21.12
N ALA A 962 5.93 22.49 20.95
CA ALA A 962 6.20 21.63 19.80
C ALA A 962 5.77 22.27 18.47
N HIS A 963 4.57 22.84 18.45
CA HIS A 963 3.88 23.31 17.24
C HIS A 963 3.34 24.76 17.35
N GLY A 964 3.64 25.45 18.45
CA GLY A 964 3.03 26.74 18.80
C GLY A 964 4.01 27.90 18.93
N ALA A 965 3.47 29.07 19.30
CA ALA A 965 4.22 30.32 19.36
C ALA A 965 5.34 30.32 20.41
N ALA A 966 5.19 29.65 21.57
CA ALA A 966 6.23 29.58 22.58
C ALA A 966 7.53 28.93 22.09
N GLY A 967 7.45 27.87 21.29
CA GLY A 967 8.64 27.20 20.72
C GLY A 967 9.33 28.05 19.65
N ILE A 968 8.55 28.60 18.72
CA ILE A 968 9.08 29.44 17.63
C ILE A 968 9.69 30.73 18.22
N GLY A 969 9.05 31.33 19.22
CA GLY A 969 9.59 32.46 19.96
C GLY A 969 10.91 32.12 20.66
N TYR A 970 10.99 30.98 21.35
CA TYR A 970 12.23 30.53 22.00
C TYR A 970 13.39 30.35 21.01
N ALA A 971 13.15 29.75 19.83
CA ALA A 971 14.17 29.61 18.79
C ALA A 971 14.68 30.98 18.28
N LEU A 972 13.78 31.95 18.12
CA LEU A 972 14.13 33.33 17.71
C LEU A 972 14.87 34.11 18.81
N LEU A 973 14.51 33.94 20.08
CA LEU A 973 15.28 34.51 21.21
C LEU A 973 16.68 33.90 21.30
N ARG A 974 16.80 32.58 21.12
CA ARG A 974 18.08 31.86 21.06
C ARG A 974 18.96 32.33 19.90
N LEU A 975 18.36 32.60 18.73
CA LEU A 975 19.07 33.13 17.56
C LEU A 975 19.51 34.58 17.78
N GLY A 976 18.62 35.46 18.24
CA GLY A 976 18.94 36.86 18.53
C GLY A 976 20.05 37.03 19.57
N ALA A 977 20.08 36.18 20.59
CA ALA A 977 21.13 36.17 21.62
C ALA A 977 22.51 35.68 21.10
N VAL A 978 22.57 34.99 19.97
CA VAL A 978 23.82 34.47 19.35
C VAL A 978 24.29 35.33 18.17
N THR A 979 23.36 35.93 17.43
CA THR A 979 23.63 36.82 16.28
C THR A 979 23.82 38.29 16.68
N GLY A 980 23.24 38.71 17.82
CA GLY A 980 23.09 40.13 18.18
C GLY A 980 22.00 40.86 17.40
N GLU A 981 21.22 40.18 16.56
CA GLU A 981 20.22 40.79 15.68
C GLU A 981 18.88 41.00 16.39
N GLU A 982 18.60 42.25 16.78
CA GLU A 982 17.40 42.62 17.54
C GLU A 982 16.09 42.23 16.83
N ARG A 983 16.05 42.18 15.48
CA ARG A 983 14.87 41.71 14.71
C ARG A 983 14.39 40.30 15.10
N PHE A 984 15.30 39.41 15.53
CA PHE A 984 14.92 38.08 16.01
C PHE A 984 14.45 38.13 17.47
N ARG A 985 15.07 38.97 18.30
CA ARG A 985 14.65 39.19 19.69
C ARG A 985 13.25 39.81 19.77
N GLU A 986 12.98 40.89 19.04
CA GLU A 986 11.66 41.53 18.93
C GLU A 986 10.58 40.52 18.50
N THR A 987 10.86 39.75 17.45
CA THR A 987 9.91 38.73 16.92
C THR A 987 9.68 37.61 17.95
N GLY A 988 10.70 37.22 18.71
CA GLY A 988 10.59 36.24 19.79
C GLY A 988 9.77 36.74 20.98
N ILE A 989 9.97 38.00 21.41
CA ILE A 989 9.14 38.64 22.45
C ILE A 989 7.69 38.78 21.96
N ALA A 990 7.49 39.17 20.70
CA ALA A 990 6.15 39.28 20.12
C ALA A 990 5.41 37.93 20.03
N ALA A 991 6.12 36.80 19.92
CA ALA A 991 5.52 35.47 20.05
C ALA A 991 5.03 35.18 21.48
N TYR A 992 5.75 35.64 22.50
CA TYR A 992 5.35 35.48 23.90
C TYR A 992 4.17 36.41 24.24
N GLU A 993 4.09 37.59 23.62
CA GLU A 993 2.93 38.49 23.71
C GLU A 993 1.64 37.89 23.13
N TYR A 994 1.73 36.99 22.13
CA TYR A 994 0.58 36.21 21.65
C TYR A 994 0.14 35.16 22.67
N GLU A 995 1.08 34.43 23.27
CA GLU A 995 0.80 33.44 24.34
C GLU A 995 0.12 34.12 25.54
N ARG A 996 0.60 35.30 25.95
CA ARG A 996 0.00 36.14 27.01
C ARG A 996 -1.42 36.59 26.68
N PHE A 997 -1.72 36.84 25.41
CA PHE A 997 -3.07 37.20 24.96
C PHE A 997 -4.04 36.00 24.91
N ARG A 998 -3.54 34.78 24.73
CA ARG A 998 -4.37 33.56 24.71
C ARG A 998 -4.55 32.92 26.09
N PHE A 999 -3.64 33.16 27.04
CA PHE A 999 -3.70 32.67 28.42
C PHE A 999 -5.02 33.02 29.12
N ARG A 1000 -5.54 32.08 29.93
CA ARG A 1000 -6.77 32.26 30.73
C ARG A 1000 -6.45 32.17 32.21
N SER A 1001 -6.51 33.30 32.91
CA SER A 1001 -6.12 33.42 34.32
C SER A 1001 -7.06 32.68 35.27
N GLU A 1002 -8.32 32.46 34.88
CA GLU A 1002 -9.35 31.79 35.67
C GLU A 1002 -9.02 30.30 35.94
N ILE A 1003 -8.12 29.73 35.14
CA ILE A 1003 -7.75 28.31 35.11
C ILE A 1003 -6.24 28.08 34.98
N ARG A 1004 -5.45 29.16 34.98
CA ARG A 1004 -4.00 29.22 34.78
C ARG A 1004 -3.50 28.36 33.61
N ASP A 1005 -4.16 28.49 32.46
CA ASP A 1005 -3.89 27.61 31.33
C ASP A 1005 -4.10 28.28 29.96
N TRP A 1006 -3.43 27.73 28.96
CA TRP A 1006 -3.59 28.10 27.56
C TRP A 1006 -4.74 27.30 26.93
N PRO A 1007 -5.41 27.83 25.90
CA PRO A 1007 -6.43 27.09 25.15
C PRO A 1007 -5.76 26.14 24.16
N ASP A 1008 -6.23 24.89 24.10
CA ASP A 1008 -5.95 24.03 22.95
C ASP A 1008 -6.76 24.56 21.75
N MET A 1009 -6.03 25.00 20.73
CA MET A 1009 -6.59 25.66 19.53
C MET A 1009 -6.63 24.71 18.32
N ARG A 1010 -6.30 23.42 18.49
CA ARG A 1010 -6.34 22.39 17.43
C ARG A 1010 -7.78 22.07 17.06
N ASP A 1011 -8.08 21.93 15.77
CA ASP A 1011 -9.47 21.92 15.29
C ASP A 1011 -10.30 20.72 15.80
N ALA A 1012 -9.70 19.54 15.96
CA ALA A 1012 -10.37 18.39 16.60
C ALA A 1012 -10.84 18.68 18.04
N MET A 1013 -10.15 19.57 18.77
CA MET A 1013 -10.53 19.95 20.13
C MET A 1013 -11.57 21.08 20.16
N LYS A 1014 -11.81 21.80 19.05
CA LYS A 1014 -12.80 22.89 18.99
C LYS A 1014 -14.25 22.41 19.09
N GLU A 1015 -14.52 21.14 18.78
CA GLU A 1015 -15.84 20.54 19.00
C GLU A 1015 -15.98 19.94 20.41
N MET A 1016 -14.93 19.31 20.93
CA MET A 1016 -14.92 18.73 22.29
C MET A 1016 -14.95 19.79 23.40
N THR A 1017 -14.34 20.95 23.20
CA THR A 1017 -14.27 22.06 24.19
C THR A 1017 -15.60 22.79 24.47
N ARG A 1018 -16.73 22.23 24.02
CA ARG A 1018 -18.08 22.60 24.45
C ARG A 1018 -18.58 21.84 25.69
N ALA A 1019 -17.92 20.75 26.08
CA ALA A 1019 -18.17 20.08 27.35
C ALA A 1019 -17.15 20.56 28.41
N GLU A 1020 -17.62 20.83 29.63
CA GLU A 1020 -16.82 21.48 30.68
C GLU A 1020 -15.74 20.56 31.29
N ASP A 1021 -15.89 19.23 31.13
CA ASP A 1021 -15.01 18.20 31.71
C ASP A 1021 -13.79 17.79 30.86
N VAL A 1022 -13.62 18.30 29.64
CA VAL A 1022 -12.55 17.81 28.74
C VAL A 1022 -11.16 18.27 29.23
N PRO A 1023 -10.22 17.36 29.57
CA PRO A 1023 -8.91 17.74 30.06
C PRO A 1023 -8.10 18.45 28.98
N ARG A 1024 -7.62 19.66 29.29
CA ARG A 1024 -6.60 20.34 28.48
C ARG A 1024 -5.29 19.59 28.58
N SER A 1025 -4.54 19.52 27.47
CA SER A 1025 -3.22 18.91 27.48
C SER A 1025 -2.27 19.72 28.38
N CYS A 1026 -1.72 19.07 29.39
CA CYS A 1026 -0.71 19.64 30.27
C CYS A 1026 0.62 18.91 30.01
N THR A 1027 1.20 19.15 28.83
CA THR A 1027 2.33 18.37 28.30
C THR A 1027 3.44 19.26 27.75
N TRP A 1028 4.63 18.70 27.53
CA TRP A 1028 5.72 19.41 26.84
C TRP A 1028 5.30 19.88 25.44
N CYS A 1029 4.62 19.03 24.66
CA CYS A 1029 4.27 19.40 23.29
C CYS A 1029 3.22 20.51 23.21
N ASN A 1030 2.16 20.41 24.01
CA ASN A 1030 1.01 21.31 23.99
C ASN A 1030 0.57 21.59 25.43
N GLY A 1031 1.05 22.68 26.04
CA GLY A 1031 0.58 23.13 27.35
C GLY A 1031 1.66 23.74 28.25
N ALA A 1032 1.30 23.91 29.52
CA ALA A 1032 2.12 24.54 30.55
C ALA A 1032 3.58 24.03 30.65
N PRO A 1033 3.89 22.71 30.66
CA PRO A 1033 5.26 22.23 30.83
C PRO A 1033 6.24 22.74 29.76
N GLY A 1034 5.86 22.68 28.48
CA GLY A 1034 6.71 23.16 27.38
C GLY A 1034 6.85 24.67 27.36
N ILE A 1035 5.77 25.40 27.66
CA ILE A 1035 5.78 26.85 27.76
C ILE A 1035 6.70 27.28 28.93
N GLY A 1036 6.51 26.72 30.12
CA GLY A 1036 7.32 26.99 31.31
C GLY A 1036 8.80 26.67 31.12
N LEU A 1037 9.13 25.54 30.48
CA LEU A 1037 10.51 25.18 30.14
C LEU A 1037 11.15 26.19 29.18
N SER A 1038 10.39 26.69 28.19
CA SER A 1038 10.86 27.76 27.28
C SER A 1038 11.12 29.09 28.01
N ARG A 1039 10.26 29.45 28.98
CA ARG A 1039 10.43 30.68 29.78
C ARG A 1039 11.64 30.58 30.71
N LEU A 1040 11.84 29.41 31.34
CA LEU A 1040 12.94 29.15 32.26
C LEU A 1040 14.31 29.32 31.58
N ASP A 1041 14.51 28.78 30.37
CA ASP A 1041 15.76 29.02 29.62
C ASP A 1041 15.83 30.40 28.95
N SER A 1042 14.72 31.16 28.90
CA SER A 1042 14.67 32.52 28.36
C SER A 1042 15.02 33.62 29.37
N LEU A 1043 15.01 33.33 30.69
CA LEU A 1043 15.42 34.26 31.76
C LEU A 1043 16.84 34.85 31.56
N ARG A 1044 17.70 34.14 30.81
CA ARG A 1044 19.08 34.53 30.47
C ARG A 1044 19.22 35.08 29.03
N LEU A 1045 18.12 35.22 28.30
CA LEU A 1045 18.07 35.66 26.90
C LEU A 1045 17.38 37.03 26.76
N VAL A 1046 16.38 37.31 27.59
CA VAL A 1046 15.65 38.59 27.61
C VAL A 1046 15.32 39.03 29.03
N GLU A 1047 15.43 40.34 29.27
CA GLU A 1047 14.93 40.99 30.48
C GLU A 1047 13.42 41.22 30.36
N ASP A 1048 12.62 40.32 30.94
CA ASP A 1048 11.16 40.44 31.02
C ASP A 1048 10.66 39.90 32.36
N SER A 1049 10.05 40.77 33.16
CA SER A 1049 9.61 40.47 34.52
C SER A 1049 8.43 39.49 34.59
N GLN A 1050 7.59 39.42 33.54
CA GLN A 1050 6.42 38.52 33.49
C GLN A 1050 6.83 37.05 33.41
N LEU A 1051 8.05 36.75 32.93
CA LEU A 1051 8.58 35.38 32.87
C LEU A 1051 8.55 34.69 34.24
N SER A 1052 8.79 35.43 35.32
CA SER A 1052 8.77 34.89 36.69
C SER A 1052 7.39 34.35 37.08
N THR A 1053 6.32 35.05 36.70
CA THR A 1053 4.93 34.65 36.92
C THR A 1053 4.53 33.51 35.96
N GLU A 1054 4.85 33.62 34.68
CA GLU A 1054 4.56 32.57 33.67
C GLU A 1054 5.20 31.22 34.03
N ILE A 1055 6.42 31.23 34.60
CA ILE A 1055 7.09 30.02 35.11
C ILE A 1055 6.32 29.42 36.29
N ARG A 1056 5.82 30.24 37.23
CA ARG A 1056 5.07 29.75 38.40
C ARG A 1056 3.68 29.24 38.02
N ASP A 1057 2.95 29.93 37.17
CA ASP A 1057 1.64 29.46 36.66
C ASP A 1057 1.81 28.13 35.90
N ALA A 1058 2.84 28.03 35.05
CA ALA A 1058 3.16 26.78 34.36
C ALA A 1058 3.55 25.65 35.31
N PHE A 1059 4.30 25.96 36.37
CA PHE A 1059 4.69 25.00 37.41
C PHE A 1059 3.45 24.46 38.16
N ASP A 1060 2.62 25.35 38.73
CA ASP A 1060 1.42 24.97 39.46
C ASP A 1060 0.47 24.15 38.58
N ARG A 1061 0.25 24.58 37.34
CA ARG A 1061 -0.60 23.86 36.38
C ARG A 1061 -0.08 22.44 36.09
N THR A 1062 1.24 22.27 36.00
CA THR A 1062 1.89 20.96 35.78
C THR A 1062 1.75 20.05 37.00
N ILE A 1063 1.87 20.60 38.22
CA ILE A 1063 1.63 19.88 39.47
C ILE A 1063 0.16 19.40 39.58
N GLU A 1064 -0.80 20.21 39.11
CA GLU A 1064 -2.24 19.88 39.19
C GLU A 1064 -2.71 18.85 38.15
N ARG A 1065 -2.17 18.91 36.91
CA ARG A 1065 -2.77 18.21 35.74
C ARG A 1065 -1.76 17.47 34.85
N GLY A 1066 -0.48 17.46 35.17
CA GLY A 1066 0.59 16.96 34.31
C GLY A 1066 0.91 15.46 34.40
N PHE A 1067 0.10 14.63 35.06
CA PHE A 1067 0.47 13.24 35.40
C PHE A 1067 -0.61 12.20 35.07
N GLY A 1068 -0.20 10.96 34.79
CA GLY A 1068 -1.10 9.82 34.59
C GLY A 1068 -1.55 9.59 33.13
N ILE A 1069 -0.87 10.19 32.15
CA ILE A 1069 -1.20 10.06 30.71
C ILE A 1069 -0.35 8.97 30.05
N SER A 1070 0.97 9.04 30.25
CA SER A 1070 1.98 8.07 29.82
C SER A 1070 3.28 8.38 30.57
N HIS A 1071 4.32 7.56 30.44
CA HIS A 1071 5.67 7.85 30.94
C HIS A 1071 6.55 8.59 29.92
N SER A 1072 6.03 8.92 28.72
CA SER A 1072 6.83 9.50 27.62
C SER A 1072 7.36 10.93 27.87
N LEU A 1073 8.28 11.38 27.01
CA LEU A 1073 8.84 12.74 27.04
C LEU A 1073 7.92 13.80 26.43
N CYS A 1074 7.17 13.45 25.38
CA CYS A 1074 6.36 14.42 24.62
C CYS A 1074 5.07 14.79 25.34
N HIS A 1075 4.39 13.77 25.88
CA HIS A 1075 3.09 13.86 26.55
C HIS A 1075 2.96 12.80 27.65
N GLY A 1076 3.93 12.83 28.57
CA GLY A 1076 3.98 11.95 29.72
C GLY A 1076 4.78 12.52 30.89
N ASP A 1077 4.77 11.74 31.97
CA ASP A 1077 5.24 12.15 33.29
C ASP A 1077 6.71 12.57 33.32
N PHE A 1078 7.59 11.89 32.58
CA PHE A 1078 9.03 12.19 32.60
C PHE A 1078 9.36 13.51 31.92
N GLY A 1079 8.71 13.85 30.80
CA GLY A 1079 8.86 15.17 30.17
C GLY A 1079 8.44 16.31 31.10
N ASN A 1080 7.37 16.08 31.86
CA ASN A 1080 6.84 17.03 32.83
C ASN A 1080 7.69 17.12 34.11
N LEU A 1081 8.25 16.00 34.61
CA LEU A 1081 9.23 16.00 35.70
C LEU A 1081 10.51 16.74 35.33
N VAL A 1082 11.02 16.63 34.10
CA VAL A 1082 12.24 17.36 33.67
C VAL A 1082 12.02 18.88 33.71
N PHE A 1083 10.81 19.37 33.45
CA PHE A 1083 10.46 20.78 33.69
C PHE A 1083 10.39 21.11 35.20
N LEU A 1084 9.62 20.34 35.99
CA LEU A 1084 9.42 20.60 37.42
C LEU A 1084 10.72 20.51 38.24
N ASP A 1085 11.59 19.56 37.93
CA ASP A 1085 12.90 19.44 38.58
C ASP A 1085 13.76 20.69 38.33
N ARG A 1086 13.87 21.12 37.07
CA ARG A 1086 14.65 22.31 36.69
C ARG A 1086 14.06 23.58 37.28
N ALA A 1087 12.74 23.74 37.24
CA ALA A 1087 12.05 24.89 37.81
C ALA A 1087 12.16 24.97 39.33
N SER A 1088 12.05 23.85 40.05
CA SER A 1088 12.20 23.78 41.52
C SER A 1088 13.63 23.99 42.03
N ARG A 1089 14.63 24.11 41.14
CA ARG A 1089 15.98 24.62 41.48
C ARG A 1089 16.05 26.15 41.42
N HIS A 1090 15.07 26.83 40.79
CA HIS A 1090 15.03 28.28 40.69
C HIS A 1090 14.25 28.89 41.88
N PRO A 1091 14.66 30.06 42.44
CA PRO A 1091 13.99 30.67 43.59
C PRO A 1091 12.46 30.83 43.49
N TYR A 1092 11.90 30.97 42.28
CA TYR A 1092 10.46 31.10 42.06
C TYR A 1092 9.64 29.84 42.45
N CYS A 1093 10.25 28.65 42.42
CA CYS A 1093 9.57 27.38 42.71
C CYS A 1093 10.29 26.51 43.76
N ALA A 1094 11.37 27.02 44.38
CA ALA A 1094 12.19 26.26 45.34
C ALA A 1094 11.41 25.72 46.55
N ALA A 1095 10.36 26.43 46.99
CA ALA A 1095 9.50 26.00 48.09
C ALA A 1095 8.71 24.70 47.79
N GLU A 1096 8.50 24.35 46.52
CA GLU A 1096 7.76 23.16 46.10
C GLU A 1096 8.65 21.91 45.93
N ARG A 1097 9.96 22.01 46.24
CA ARG A 1097 10.93 20.95 45.92
C ARG A 1097 10.56 19.59 46.52
N GLU A 1098 10.03 19.56 47.74
CA GLU A 1098 9.55 18.33 48.40
C GLU A 1098 8.38 17.69 47.64
N ARG A 1099 7.47 18.51 47.10
CA ARG A 1099 6.32 18.06 46.29
C ARG A 1099 6.78 17.46 44.94
N VAL A 1100 7.83 18.02 44.35
CA VAL A 1100 8.49 17.45 43.15
C VAL A 1100 9.17 16.12 43.48
N CYS A 1101 9.86 16.00 44.62
CA CYS A 1101 10.40 14.72 45.09
C CYS A 1101 9.29 13.65 45.29
N ALA A 1102 8.14 14.05 45.83
CA ALA A 1102 7.02 13.13 46.06
C ALA A 1102 6.38 12.64 44.76
N LEU A 1103 6.20 13.53 43.78
CA LEU A 1103 5.74 13.17 42.43
C LEU A 1103 6.76 12.27 41.71
N ALA A 1104 8.06 12.56 41.83
CA ALA A 1104 9.10 11.72 41.23
C ALA A 1104 9.08 10.28 41.78
N ASN A 1105 8.85 10.09 43.09
CA ASN A 1105 8.68 8.75 43.65
C ASN A 1105 7.41 8.07 43.12
N GLY A 1106 6.28 8.79 43.04
CA GLY A 1106 5.02 8.25 42.50
C GLY A 1106 5.09 7.79 41.04
N VAL A 1107 5.84 8.51 40.20
CA VAL A 1107 6.06 8.13 38.78
C VAL A 1107 6.96 6.90 38.69
N VAL A 1108 8.02 6.84 39.50
CA VAL A 1108 8.90 5.66 39.61
C VAL A 1108 8.09 4.43 40.06
N GLU A 1109 7.21 4.57 41.04
CA GLU A 1109 6.34 3.50 41.53
C GLU A 1109 5.33 3.04 40.47
N SER A 1110 4.85 3.94 39.62
CA SER A 1110 4.06 3.55 38.45
C SER A 1110 4.85 2.71 37.44
N VAL A 1111 6.13 3.01 37.18
CA VAL A 1111 6.99 2.25 36.24
C VAL A 1111 7.45 0.91 36.82
N GLU A 1112 7.61 0.84 38.14
CA GLU A 1112 7.89 -0.41 38.86
C GLU A 1112 6.65 -1.32 38.90
N LYS A 1113 5.43 -0.77 38.98
CA LYS A 1113 4.16 -1.53 39.02
C LYS A 1113 3.57 -1.91 37.66
N GLU A 1114 3.50 -0.96 36.72
CA GLU A 1114 2.72 -1.11 35.47
C GLU A 1114 3.57 -1.51 34.25
N GLY A 1115 4.90 -1.44 34.36
CA GLY A 1115 5.81 -1.48 33.21
C GLY A 1115 5.98 -0.10 32.56
N PHE A 1116 6.50 -0.07 31.33
CA PHE A 1116 6.58 1.16 30.55
C PHE A 1116 5.25 1.44 29.84
N ILE A 1117 4.68 2.63 30.07
CA ILE A 1117 3.49 3.12 29.37
C ILE A 1117 3.94 4.20 28.40
N CYS A 1118 4.08 3.86 27.12
CA CYS A 1118 4.53 4.80 26.10
C CYS A 1118 3.42 5.75 25.63
N GLY A 1119 3.79 6.86 25.01
CA GLY A 1119 2.90 7.90 24.48
C GLY A 1119 2.23 7.51 23.15
N VAL A 1120 1.73 6.28 23.03
CA VAL A 1120 1.13 5.70 21.81
C VAL A 1120 -0.24 5.07 22.10
N GLN A 1121 -1.01 4.72 21.06
CA GLN A 1121 -2.27 3.99 21.21
C GLN A 1121 -2.05 2.69 22.02
N THR A 1122 -2.99 2.35 22.92
CA THR A 1122 -2.90 1.30 23.96
C THR A 1122 -1.81 1.46 25.03
N GLY A 1123 -0.79 2.31 24.81
CA GLY A 1123 0.31 2.55 25.74
C GLY A 1123 1.47 1.54 25.67
N ILE A 1124 1.47 0.63 24.69
CA ILE A 1124 2.49 -0.43 24.53
C ILE A 1124 3.92 0.09 24.33
N GLU A 1125 4.89 -0.73 24.70
CA GLU A 1125 6.32 -0.43 24.53
C GLU A 1125 6.69 -0.22 23.04
N THR A 1126 7.38 0.89 22.74
CA THR A 1126 7.91 1.23 21.41
C THR A 1126 9.27 1.90 21.58
N PRO A 1127 10.27 1.75 20.69
CA PRO A 1127 11.66 2.09 21.04
C PRO A 1127 11.97 3.60 21.10
N GLY A 1128 11.27 4.43 20.31
CA GLY A 1128 11.65 5.82 20.00
C GLY A 1128 11.73 6.82 21.18
N LEU A 1129 12.26 8.02 20.93
CA LEU A 1129 12.63 8.97 21.99
C LEU A 1129 11.46 9.78 22.57
N MET A 1130 10.61 10.39 21.74
CA MET A 1130 9.64 11.36 22.24
C MET A 1130 8.37 10.69 22.79
N THR A 1131 8.00 9.54 22.23
CA THR A 1131 6.85 8.74 22.68
C THR A 1131 7.23 7.41 23.33
N GLY A 1132 8.45 6.89 23.13
CA GLY A 1132 8.82 5.52 23.48
C GLY A 1132 9.79 5.34 24.65
N VAL A 1133 10.37 4.14 24.73
CA VAL A 1133 11.21 3.63 25.81
C VAL A 1133 12.54 4.38 25.93
N ALA A 1134 13.19 4.76 24.82
CA ALA A 1134 14.37 5.62 24.86
C ALA A 1134 14.06 6.98 25.53
N GLY A 1135 12.83 7.46 25.41
CA GLY A 1135 12.33 8.64 26.12
C GLY A 1135 12.23 8.48 27.62
N ILE A 1136 11.62 7.37 28.05
CA ILE A 1136 11.47 7.02 29.47
C ILE A 1136 12.86 6.89 30.11
N GLY A 1137 13.78 6.19 29.43
CA GLY A 1137 15.16 6.03 29.86
C GLY A 1137 15.92 7.36 29.95
N LEU A 1138 15.90 8.18 28.89
CA LEU A 1138 16.61 9.46 28.90
C LEU A 1138 15.98 10.47 29.88
N GLY A 1139 14.66 10.47 30.02
CA GLY A 1139 13.95 11.28 31.01
C GLY A 1139 14.34 10.92 32.44
N ALA A 1140 14.45 9.62 32.75
CA ALA A 1140 14.94 9.15 34.05
C ALA A 1140 16.41 9.53 34.28
N LEU A 1141 17.25 9.41 33.24
CA LEU A 1141 18.66 9.75 33.29
C LEU A 1141 18.90 11.27 33.50
N LEU A 1142 18.15 12.13 32.81
CA LEU A 1142 18.19 13.60 32.97
C LEU A 1142 17.76 14.09 34.36
N LEU A 1143 16.98 13.28 35.08
CA LEU A 1143 16.57 13.54 36.46
C LEU A 1143 17.60 12.99 37.46
N ALA A 1144 18.20 11.84 37.18
CA ALA A 1144 19.23 11.22 38.02
C ALA A 1144 20.58 11.95 37.97
N GLU A 1145 21.00 12.38 36.76
CA GLU A 1145 22.29 13.01 36.47
C GLU A 1145 22.09 14.40 35.85
N PRO A 1146 21.92 15.46 36.68
CA PRO A 1146 21.52 16.78 36.18
C PRO A 1146 22.59 17.52 35.38
N GLU A 1147 23.85 17.08 35.51
CA GLU A 1147 25.02 17.65 34.82
C GLU A 1147 25.25 17.02 33.43
N LEU A 1148 24.40 16.07 33.00
CA LEU A 1148 24.42 15.51 31.66
C LEU A 1148 24.22 16.64 30.62
N SER A 1149 25.18 16.82 29.70
CA SER A 1149 25.23 18.04 28.88
C SER A 1149 24.10 18.20 27.86
N VAL A 1150 23.37 17.11 27.57
CA VAL A 1150 22.29 17.08 26.59
C VAL A 1150 20.91 17.38 27.20
N ASN A 1151 20.04 18.06 26.45
CA ASN A 1151 18.61 18.11 26.70
C ASN A 1151 17.84 18.25 25.37
N PRO A 1152 17.24 17.17 24.84
CA PRO A 1152 16.49 17.24 23.59
C PRO A 1152 15.24 18.12 23.71
N LEU A 1153 14.61 18.24 24.88
CA LEU A 1153 13.38 19.04 25.09
C LEU A 1153 13.57 20.54 24.82
N LEU A 1154 14.82 21.01 24.69
CA LEU A 1154 15.19 22.37 24.26
C LEU A 1154 16.19 22.38 23.09
N LEU A 1155 16.55 21.21 22.55
CA LEU A 1155 17.61 21.00 21.56
C LEU A 1155 18.91 21.73 21.96
N LYS A 1156 19.52 21.27 23.06
CA LYS A 1156 20.80 21.78 23.61
C LYS A 1156 21.71 20.60 23.94
N CYS A 1157 23.01 20.70 23.67
CA CYS A 1157 24.00 19.65 23.98
C CYS A 1157 25.36 20.20 24.38
#